data_AF-A0A355CL14-F1
#
_entry.id   AF-A0A355CL14-F1
#
_cell.length_a   1.000
_cell.length_b   1.000
_cell.length_c   1.000
_cell.angle_alpha   90.00
_cell.angle_beta   90.00
_cell.angle_gamma   90.00
#
_symmetry.space_group_name_H-M   'P 1'
#
loop_
_entity.id
_entity.type
_entity.pdbx_description
1 polymer ?
#
loop_
_entity_poly.entity_id
_entity_poly.type
_entity_poly.pdbx_seq_one_letter_code
_entity_poly.pdbx_strand_id
1 'polypeptide(L)'
;MQKSILNNDPLWFKDAIIYEVPIQAFADSNADGIGDFRGLTEKLDYLQNLGVTAIWVLPFFPSPLRDYGYDTSHYTTVNPIYGTLEDFKHLLEQAHLRGIRVIIELIVNHTSDQHAWFQKARRSPKGSKERDFYVWSDTPEKYQDARIIFQDFETSNWAWDGVAKAYYWHRFYSHQPDLNYDNPAVIQAILDVVDFWLELGVDGLRMDAVPYLYEREGTNCENLPETHVFLKYLRQHVDEKFPNRMLLAEANQWPEDAVEYYASGDECHMNFHFPLMPRLFMSVHMEDSFPIIDILQQTPQIPSNCQWALFLRNHDELTLEMVSDEDRDYMYRVYAQDTQARINLGIRRRLAPLMGNNRRRIELMNALLLSLPGTPVLYYGDEIGMGDNIYLGDRNGVRTPMQWSGDRNAGFSRANPQRLYAPPIVDPEYHYESVNVETQRANPSSLWWWMKRLIAIRQRFQAFGRGTCEFLYPENRKVLAFVRTYQDEHILVVANLSRFVQTAELDLSPFKGAVPVEIFGRTEFPAVGDSAYFLSLSPHSFYWFTLTVKKDNFSLHLPQAELPKFAVSGNWKTAFTTSKLTDDLVSILPEYLRSSHWFSGTDRTIQSLQIGEVVPVECKNSTGLESTIYILLLQLNYTEGMSETYVLPVGWKELQGDANERAIAQIHFPETNEFGVLFDAATDKGFLSALLEAIAHSRNYTGVAGKLLGIPDKALTSEPDLSQLEPHLFRKEHSNTSVSYGDRFVLKLLRKVEEGINPELEIGRFLTDRKLIQHFAPIVGALEYQASGKPIMAIGILQKFIPDSRDAWSYTLDTLRDYFEQVMTVEAKHSTDNLSTAPENYLPNATPVQIQRPSNSLVSDLSLEIPELARELIGSYLASAELLGQRTAELHLALGSDTQNPDFAPENFTSFYQRSIYQQMRNLAGRTLLLLKKRLSQLP
;
A
#
# COMPACT_ATOMS: atom_id res chain seq x y z
N MET A 1 11.41 -28.43 -19.05
CA MET A 1 10.06 -27.85 -18.84
C MET A 1 10.00 -27.33 -17.42
N GLN A 2 10.04 -26.01 -17.23
CA GLN A 2 9.65 -25.42 -15.95
C GLN A 2 8.15 -25.69 -15.75
N LYS A 3 7.78 -26.22 -14.59
CA LYS A 3 6.39 -26.58 -14.26
C LYS A 3 5.61 -25.28 -14.09
N SER A 4 4.46 -25.15 -14.75
CA SER A 4 3.55 -23.99 -14.61
C SER A 4 3.29 -23.68 -13.13
N ILE A 5 3.32 -22.40 -12.76
CA ILE A 5 3.10 -21.92 -11.38
C ILE A 5 1.61 -21.61 -11.10
N LEU A 6 0.72 -21.87 -12.06
CA LEU A 6 -0.71 -21.69 -11.87
C LEU A 6 -1.25 -22.61 -10.77
N ASN A 7 -2.05 -22.07 -9.87
CA ASN A 7 -2.69 -22.85 -8.82
C ASN A 7 -3.81 -23.73 -9.41
N ASN A 8 -3.90 -25.00 -8.99
CA ASN A 8 -4.98 -25.91 -9.36
C ASN A 8 -6.24 -25.68 -8.50
N ASP A 9 -6.67 -24.42 -8.38
CA ASP A 9 -7.92 -24.03 -7.70
C ASP A 9 -9.07 -23.96 -8.73
N PRO A 10 -10.17 -24.72 -8.57
CA PRO A 10 -11.36 -24.59 -9.42
C PRO A 10 -12.01 -23.20 -9.35
N LEU A 11 -11.80 -22.44 -8.27
CA LEU A 11 -12.39 -21.12 -8.05
C LEU A 11 -11.37 -19.97 -8.25
N TRP A 12 -10.28 -20.21 -8.99
CA TRP A 12 -9.22 -19.23 -9.21
C TRP A 12 -9.74 -17.86 -9.70
N PHE A 13 -10.84 -17.87 -10.46
CA PHE A 13 -11.44 -16.68 -11.04
C PHE A 13 -12.04 -15.74 -9.99
N LYS A 14 -12.30 -16.20 -8.76
CA LYS A 14 -12.79 -15.36 -7.65
C LYS A 14 -11.74 -14.40 -7.09
N ASP A 15 -10.47 -14.77 -7.20
CA ASP A 15 -9.33 -13.97 -6.70
C ASP A 15 -8.61 -13.22 -7.82
N ALA A 16 -9.02 -13.44 -9.07
CA ALA A 16 -8.34 -12.89 -10.23
C ALA A 16 -8.39 -11.36 -10.30
N ILE A 17 -7.43 -10.79 -11.03
CA ILE A 17 -7.46 -9.44 -11.57
C ILE A 17 -7.42 -9.62 -13.09
N ILE A 18 -8.55 -9.40 -13.75
CA ILE A 18 -8.70 -9.61 -15.18
C ILE A 18 -8.32 -8.30 -15.89
N TYR A 19 -7.56 -8.41 -16.98
CA TYR A 19 -7.18 -7.28 -17.82
C TYR A 19 -7.66 -7.54 -19.25
N GLU A 20 -8.62 -6.74 -19.70
CA GLU A 20 -9.20 -6.79 -21.04
C GLU A 20 -8.23 -6.11 -22.04
N VAL A 21 -7.75 -6.88 -23.01
CA VAL A 21 -6.70 -6.46 -23.94
C VAL A 21 -7.04 -6.82 -25.40
N PRO A 22 -7.16 -5.83 -26.29
CA PRO A 22 -7.18 -6.04 -27.73
C PRO A 22 -5.75 -6.22 -28.27
N ILE A 23 -5.48 -7.35 -28.93
CA ILE A 23 -4.17 -7.59 -29.56
C ILE A 23 -3.81 -6.47 -30.53
N GLN A 24 -4.76 -6.09 -31.38
CA GLN A 24 -4.59 -5.05 -32.40
C GLN A 24 -4.08 -3.71 -31.85
N ALA A 25 -4.43 -3.37 -30.60
CA ALA A 25 -4.15 -2.07 -30.00
C ALA A 25 -2.96 -2.09 -29.02
N PHE A 26 -2.49 -3.26 -28.60
CA PHE A 26 -1.61 -3.33 -27.44
C PHE A 26 -0.14 -3.08 -27.77
N ALA A 27 0.46 -3.83 -28.70
CA ALA A 27 1.84 -3.61 -29.15
C ALA A 27 2.10 -4.27 -30.51
N ASP A 28 2.75 -3.54 -31.42
CA ASP A 28 3.17 -4.01 -32.74
C ASP A 28 4.67 -4.38 -32.73
N SER A 29 4.96 -5.67 -32.92
CA SER A 29 6.32 -6.19 -32.90
C SER A 29 7.01 -6.10 -34.27
N ASN A 30 6.24 -6.16 -35.36
CA ASN A 30 6.74 -6.36 -36.72
C ASN A 30 6.79 -5.05 -37.56
N ALA A 31 6.30 -3.94 -37.01
CA ALA A 31 6.22 -2.60 -37.59
C ALA A 31 5.30 -2.48 -38.84
N ASP A 32 4.21 -3.23 -38.89
CA ASP A 32 3.19 -3.12 -39.94
C ASP A 32 2.07 -2.10 -39.64
N GLY A 33 1.96 -1.66 -38.38
CA GLY A 33 0.97 -0.71 -37.88
C GLY A 33 -0.18 -1.33 -37.06
N ILE A 34 -0.14 -2.64 -36.84
CA ILE A 34 -1.18 -3.45 -36.17
C ILE A 34 -0.52 -4.22 -35.03
N GLY A 35 -1.15 -4.24 -33.86
CA GLY A 35 -0.66 -5.03 -32.73
C GLY A 35 -0.81 -6.53 -32.97
N ASP A 36 0.10 -7.33 -32.43
CA ASP A 36 0.21 -8.76 -32.72
C ASP A 36 0.54 -9.61 -31.46
N PHE A 37 0.43 -10.94 -31.55
CA PHE A 37 0.65 -11.83 -30.40
C PHE A 37 2.06 -11.75 -29.82
N ARG A 38 3.08 -11.51 -30.66
CA ARG A 38 4.47 -11.38 -30.19
C ARG A 38 4.63 -10.09 -29.42
N GLY A 39 4.05 -9.00 -29.92
CA GLY A 39 4.00 -7.71 -29.23
C GLY A 39 3.32 -7.83 -27.86
N LEU A 40 2.17 -8.51 -27.77
CA LEU A 40 1.52 -8.76 -26.48
C LEU A 40 2.41 -9.61 -25.56
N THR A 41 3.07 -10.64 -26.10
CA THR A 41 4.01 -11.49 -25.35
C THR A 41 5.17 -10.68 -24.75
N GLU A 42 5.76 -9.75 -25.52
CA GLU A 42 6.83 -8.84 -25.06
C GLU A 42 6.39 -7.93 -23.92
N LYS A 43 5.08 -7.69 -23.77
CA LYS A 43 4.50 -6.82 -22.74
C LYS A 43 3.90 -7.57 -21.55
N LEU A 44 3.99 -8.90 -21.49
CA LEU A 44 3.53 -9.68 -20.33
C LEU A 44 4.21 -9.27 -19.03
N ASP A 45 5.48 -8.86 -19.07
CA ASP A 45 6.20 -8.37 -17.89
C ASP A 45 5.56 -7.10 -17.33
N TYR A 46 5.00 -6.23 -18.18
CA TYR A 46 4.26 -5.05 -17.74
C TYR A 46 2.98 -5.44 -16.97
N LEU A 47 2.20 -6.37 -17.53
CA LEU A 47 0.95 -6.84 -16.93
C LEU A 47 1.20 -7.57 -15.61
N GLN A 48 2.22 -8.43 -15.56
CA GLN A 48 2.65 -9.09 -14.33
C GLN A 48 3.07 -8.05 -13.27
N ASN A 49 3.84 -7.03 -13.67
CA ASN A 49 4.27 -5.97 -12.78
C ASN A 49 3.13 -5.10 -12.25
N LEU A 50 2.04 -4.95 -13.00
CA LEU A 50 0.83 -4.24 -12.58
C LEU A 50 0.04 -5.05 -11.53
N GLY A 51 0.20 -6.39 -11.53
CA GLY A 51 -0.50 -7.31 -10.64
C GLY A 51 -1.67 -8.04 -11.32
N VAL A 52 -1.74 -8.04 -12.65
CA VAL A 52 -2.75 -8.79 -13.42
C VAL A 52 -2.49 -10.29 -13.26
N THR A 53 -3.56 -11.07 -13.07
CA THR A 53 -3.48 -12.53 -12.93
C THR A 53 -4.22 -13.29 -14.04
N ALA A 54 -5.02 -12.58 -14.84
CA ALA A 54 -5.64 -13.12 -16.04
C ALA A 54 -5.76 -12.04 -17.11
N ILE A 55 -5.47 -12.38 -18.36
CA ILE A 55 -5.76 -11.53 -19.51
C ILE A 55 -7.00 -12.06 -20.22
N TRP A 56 -7.93 -11.17 -20.55
CA TRP A 56 -9.03 -11.45 -21.46
C TRP A 56 -8.70 -10.82 -22.79
N VAL A 57 -8.53 -11.65 -23.81
CA VAL A 57 -8.13 -11.23 -25.14
C VAL A 57 -9.38 -11.14 -26.02
N LEU A 58 -9.61 -9.96 -26.61
CA LEU A 58 -10.70 -9.71 -27.57
C LEU A 58 -10.57 -10.59 -28.83
N PRO A 59 -11.59 -10.65 -29.72
CA PRO A 59 -11.61 -11.63 -30.80
C PRO A 59 -10.40 -11.49 -31.72
N PHE A 60 -9.71 -12.60 -31.93
CA PHE A 60 -8.51 -12.68 -32.78
C PHE A 60 -8.64 -13.67 -33.92
N PHE A 61 -9.85 -14.20 -34.13
CA PHE A 61 -10.17 -15.13 -35.18
C PHE A 61 -10.13 -14.44 -36.55
N PRO A 62 -9.89 -15.17 -37.66
CA PRO A 62 -10.09 -14.64 -39.00
C PRO A 62 -11.46 -13.96 -39.11
N SER A 63 -11.45 -12.70 -39.51
CA SER A 63 -12.63 -11.85 -39.59
C SER A 63 -12.37 -10.75 -40.63
N PRO A 64 -13.41 -10.25 -41.33
CA PRO A 64 -13.30 -9.06 -42.16
C PRO A 64 -13.24 -7.75 -41.33
N LEU A 65 -13.31 -7.85 -40.00
CA LEU A 65 -13.19 -6.77 -39.01
C LEU A 65 -14.25 -5.68 -39.16
N ARG A 66 -15.45 -6.04 -39.61
CA ARG A 66 -16.56 -5.09 -39.73
C ARG A 66 -17.21 -4.79 -38.38
N ASP A 67 -17.01 -5.68 -37.41
CA ASP A 67 -17.32 -5.45 -36.00
C ASP A 67 -16.11 -5.82 -35.11
N TYR A 68 -14.93 -5.31 -35.49
CA TYR A 68 -13.69 -5.46 -34.70
C TYR A 68 -13.31 -6.90 -34.32
N GLY A 69 -13.72 -7.88 -35.13
CA GLY A 69 -13.42 -9.30 -34.93
C GLY A 69 -14.59 -10.13 -34.39
N TYR A 70 -15.66 -9.51 -33.87
CA TYR A 70 -16.86 -10.22 -33.41
C TYR A 70 -17.60 -10.90 -34.57
N ASP A 71 -17.46 -10.39 -35.80
CA ASP A 71 -17.83 -11.06 -37.03
C ASP A 71 -16.81 -12.14 -37.44
N THR A 72 -16.80 -13.27 -36.73
CA THR A 72 -15.85 -14.38 -36.95
C THR A 72 -16.15 -15.18 -38.22
N SER A 73 -15.15 -15.35 -39.08
CA SER A 73 -15.23 -16.13 -40.34
C SER A 73 -14.61 -17.53 -40.25
N HIS A 74 -13.86 -17.82 -39.18
CA HIS A 74 -13.30 -19.14 -38.89
C HIS A 74 -12.89 -19.27 -37.42
N TYR A 75 -13.38 -20.26 -36.67
CA TYR A 75 -13.16 -20.32 -35.22
C TYR A 75 -11.85 -20.98 -34.75
N THR A 76 -11.33 -21.97 -35.47
CA THR A 76 -10.21 -22.83 -35.00
C THR A 76 -8.83 -22.44 -35.53
N THR A 77 -8.65 -21.15 -35.83
CA THR A 77 -7.35 -20.58 -36.20
C THR A 77 -7.33 -19.10 -35.84
N VAL A 78 -6.18 -18.44 -36.00
CA VAL A 78 -6.01 -17.00 -35.72
C VAL A 78 -6.00 -16.17 -37.00
N ASN A 79 -6.38 -14.90 -36.91
CA ASN A 79 -6.32 -13.95 -38.01
C ASN A 79 -4.84 -13.70 -38.38
N PRO A 80 -4.45 -13.83 -39.66
CA PRO A 80 -3.06 -13.62 -40.08
C PRO A 80 -2.49 -12.24 -39.73
N ILE A 81 -3.33 -11.22 -39.54
CA ILE A 81 -2.88 -9.89 -39.14
C ILE A 81 -2.30 -9.84 -37.71
N TYR A 82 -2.65 -10.81 -36.86
CA TYR A 82 -2.18 -10.89 -35.47
C TYR A 82 -1.03 -11.88 -35.29
N GLY A 83 -0.68 -12.64 -36.35
CA GLY A 83 0.36 -13.68 -36.33
C GLY A 83 -0.20 -15.06 -36.67
N THR A 84 0.38 -16.09 -36.05
CA THR A 84 0.05 -17.51 -36.30
C THR A 84 -0.47 -18.20 -35.04
N LEU A 85 -1.08 -19.38 -35.22
CA LEU A 85 -1.52 -20.21 -34.08
C LEU A 85 -0.36 -20.58 -33.15
N GLU A 86 0.87 -20.68 -33.68
CA GLU A 86 2.06 -20.93 -32.88
C GLU A 86 2.45 -19.72 -32.02
N ASP A 87 2.27 -18.50 -32.54
CA ASP A 87 2.49 -17.28 -31.76
C ASP A 87 1.48 -17.18 -30.60
N PHE A 88 0.23 -17.61 -30.82
CA PHE A 88 -0.77 -17.72 -29.74
C PHE A 88 -0.38 -18.76 -28.68
N LYS A 89 0.06 -19.96 -29.08
CA LYS A 89 0.55 -20.97 -28.13
C LYS A 89 1.75 -20.45 -27.32
N HIS A 90 2.63 -19.71 -27.97
CA HIS A 90 3.76 -19.08 -27.30
C HIS A 90 3.30 -18.04 -26.28
N LEU A 91 2.33 -17.17 -26.62
CA LEU A 91 1.71 -16.25 -25.67
C LEU A 91 1.14 -17.00 -24.46
N LEU A 92 0.38 -18.08 -24.70
CA LEU A 92 -0.26 -18.89 -23.67
C LEU A 92 0.79 -19.48 -22.71
N GLU A 93 1.84 -20.10 -23.24
CA GLU A 93 2.95 -20.64 -22.44
C GLU A 93 3.64 -19.53 -21.62
N GLN A 94 3.96 -18.40 -22.24
CA GLN A 94 4.65 -17.30 -21.56
C GLN A 94 3.79 -16.62 -20.49
N ALA A 95 2.47 -16.53 -20.68
CA ALA A 95 1.53 -16.05 -19.68
C ALA A 95 1.46 -17.01 -18.49
N HIS A 96 1.31 -18.32 -18.75
CA HIS A 96 1.26 -19.36 -17.71
C HIS A 96 2.54 -19.42 -16.86
N LEU A 97 3.73 -19.27 -17.48
CA LEU A 97 5.01 -19.18 -16.77
C LEU A 97 5.07 -18.00 -15.79
N ARG A 98 4.31 -16.94 -16.06
CA ARG A 98 4.21 -15.73 -15.21
C ARG A 98 3.06 -15.79 -14.20
N GLY A 99 2.31 -16.89 -14.17
CA GLY A 99 1.12 -17.03 -13.33
C GLY A 99 -0.09 -16.24 -13.85
N ILE A 100 -0.11 -15.90 -15.14
CA ILE A 100 -1.19 -15.18 -15.81
C ILE A 100 -2.01 -16.19 -16.62
N ARG A 101 -3.31 -16.27 -16.34
CA ARG A 101 -4.26 -17.08 -17.12
C ARG A 101 -4.74 -16.35 -18.37
N VAL A 102 -5.17 -17.09 -19.38
CA VAL A 102 -5.65 -16.53 -20.65
C VAL A 102 -7.10 -16.91 -20.87
N ILE A 103 -7.95 -15.89 -20.96
CA ILE A 103 -9.37 -15.97 -21.32
C ILE A 103 -9.50 -15.46 -22.76
N ILE A 104 -10.26 -16.16 -23.58
CA ILE A 104 -10.55 -15.73 -24.96
C ILE A 104 -12.04 -15.55 -25.17
N GLU A 105 -12.38 -14.88 -26.26
CA GLU A 105 -13.76 -14.74 -26.73
C GLU A 105 -14.29 -16.05 -27.33
N LEU A 106 -15.58 -16.32 -27.08
CA LEU A 106 -16.35 -17.34 -27.76
C LEU A 106 -17.63 -16.71 -28.28
N ILE A 107 -17.63 -16.35 -29.57
CA ILE A 107 -18.80 -15.80 -30.24
C ILE A 107 -19.76 -16.94 -30.57
N VAL A 108 -20.71 -17.16 -29.67
CA VAL A 108 -21.67 -18.27 -29.71
C VAL A 108 -22.88 -17.94 -30.57
N ASN A 109 -23.37 -16.70 -30.53
CA ASN A 109 -24.64 -16.33 -31.16
C ASN A 109 -24.61 -16.34 -32.70
N HIS A 110 -23.55 -15.80 -33.29
CA HIS A 110 -23.52 -15.47 -34.71
C HIS A 110 -22.14 -15.70 -35.33
N THR A 111 -22.07 -15.64 -36.65
CA THR A 111 -20.81 -15.68 -37.43
C THR A 111 -20.76 -14.53 -38.42
N SER A 112 -19.62 -14.27 -39.04
CA SER A 112 -19.58 -13.42 -40.25
C SER A 112 -20.39 -14.02 -41.40
N ASP A 113 -21.00 -13.17 -42.23
CA ASP A 113 -21.57 -13.55 -43.53
C ASP A 113 -20.51 -14.14 -44.50
N GLN A 114 -19.21 -13.97 -44.21
CA GLN A 114 -18.11 -14.59 -44.95
C GLN A 114 -17.74 -15.98 -44.41
N HIS A 115 -18.30 -16.41 -43.29
CA HIS A 115 -18.04 -17.74 -42.71
C HIS A 115 -18.42 -18.84 -43.71
N ALA A 116 -17.60 -19.89 -43.79
CA ALA A 116 -17.82 -20.99 -44.72
C ALA A 116 -19.19 -21.65 -44.52
N TRP A 117 -19.68 -21.70 -43.28
CA TRP A 117 -21.01 -22.15 -42.93
C TRP A 117 -22.09 -21.29 -43.60
N PHE A 118 -22.07 -19.96 -43.47
CA PHE A 118 -23.07 -19.09 -44.09
C PHE A 118 -23.02 -19.15 -45.62
N GLN A 119 -21.81 -19.15 -46.19
CA GLN A 119 -21.61 -19.28 -47.63
C GLN A 119 -22.17 -20.59 -48.18
N LYS A 120 -22.06 -21.69 -47.41
CA LYS A 120 -22.68 -22.97 -47.75
C LYS A 120 -24.20 -22.88 -47.56
N ALA A 121 -24.69 -22.35 -46.45
CA ALA A 121 -26.11 -22.23 -46.13
C ALA A 121 -26.89 -21.44 -47.18
N ARG A 122 -26.42 -20.26 -47.56
CA ARG A 122 -27.11 -19.39 -48.54
C ARG A 122 -27.21 -20.00 -49.94
N ARG A 123 -26.30 -20.91 -50.30
CA ARG A 123 -26.29 -21.64 -51.59
C ARG A 123 -27.03 -22.97 -51.53
N SER A 124 -27.35 -23.46 -50.33
CA SER A 124 -28.00 -24.75 -50.13
C SER A 124 -29.51 -24.63 -50.31
N PRO A 125 -30.19 -25.68 -50.82
CA PRO A 125 -31.65 -25.68 -50.98
C PRO A 125 -32.40 -25.48 -49.65
N LYS A 126 -33.59 -24.88 -49.70
CA LYS A 126 -34.49 -24.73 -48.55
C LYS A 126 -34.79 -26.10 -47.92
N GLY A 127 -34.68 -26.21 -46.59
CA GLY A 127 -34.90 -27.44 -45.82
C GLY A 127 -33.73 -28.45 -45.83
N SER A 128 -32.55 -28.04 -46.28
CA SER A 128 -31.33 -28.85 -46.15
C SER A 128 -30.63 -28.57 -44.82
N LYS A 129 -29.94 -29.57 -44.26
CA LYS A 129 -29.22 -29.44 -42.97
C LYS A 129 -28.22 -28.28 -42.98
N GLU A 130 -27.61 -28.02 -44.14
CA GLU A 130 -26.65 -26.92 -44.28
C GLU A 130 -27.31 -25.56 -44.43
N ARG A 131 -28.51 -25.50 -44.99
CA ARG A 131 -29.31 -24.28 -44.97
C ARG A 131 -29.69 -23.91 -43.54
N ASP A 132 -30.10 -24.90 -42.78
CA ASP A 132 -30.65 -24.77 -41.43
C ASP A 132 -29.57 -24.51 -40.36
N PHE A 133 -28.32 -24.24 -40.75
CA PHE A 133 -27.27 -23.75 -39.84
C PHE A 133 -27.51 -22.31 -39.37
N TYR A 134 -28.36 -21.56 -40.10
CA TYR A 134 -28.77 -20.19 -39.81
C TYR A 134 -30.30 -20.10 -39.83
N VAL A 135 -30.83 -19.03 -39.26
CA VAL A 135 -32.27 -18.80 -39.15
C VAL A 135 -32.78 -18.09 -40.41
N TRP A 136 -33.71 -18.71 -41.14
CA TRP A 136 -34.25 -18.19 -42.42
C TRP A 136 -35.77 -17.97 -42.36
N SER A 137 -36.25 -16.98 -43.10
CA SER A 137 -37.68 -16.73 -43.31
C SER A 137 -37.98 -16.23 -44.73
N ASP A 138 -39.19 -16.49 -45.21
CA ASP A 138 -39.67 -15.93 -46.49
C ASP A 138 -40.11 -14.46 -46.35
N THR A 139 -40.45 -14.03 -45.12
CA THR A 139 -40.88 -12.66 -44.79
C THR A 139 -40.12 -12.14 -43.56
N PRO A 140 -39.95 -10.82 -43.39
CA PRO A 140 -39.31 -10.23 -42.22
C PRO A 140 -40.29 -10.06 -41.03
N GLU A 141 -41.43 -10.77 -41.03
CA GLU A 141 -42.54 -10.53 -40.11
C GLU A 141 -42.49 -11.39 -38.84
N LYS A 142 -41.52 -12.29 -38.73
CA LYS A 142 -41.34 -13.15 -37.54
C LYS A 142 -40.61 -12.40 -36.43
N TYR A 143 -40.89 -12.77 -35.17
CA TYR A 143 -40.20 -12.26 -33.97
C TYR A 143 -40.32 -10.74 -33.80
N GLN A 144 -41.50 -10.17 -34.05
CA GLN A 144 -41.73 -8.71 -34.06
C GLN A 144 -41.49 -8.04 -32.70
N ASP A 145 -41.59 -8.78 -31.59
CA ASP A 145 -41.40 -8.27 -30.24
C ASP A 145 -39.91 -8.17 -29.84
N ALA A 146 -39.00 -8.72 -30.66
CA ALA A 146 -37.56 -8.60 -30.43
C ALA A 146 -37.07 -7.20 -30.80
N ARG A 147 -36.38 -6.53 -29.87
CA ARG A 147 -35.80 -5.20 -30.12
C ARG A 147 -34.62 -5.27 -31.09
N ILE A 148 -34.33 -4.14 -31.74
CA ILE A 148 -33.09 -3.92 -32.49
C ILE A 148 -32.05 -3.37 -31.53
N ILE A 149 -30.86 -4.00 -31.47
CA ILE A 149 -29.77 -3.60 -30.57
C ILE A 149 -29.02 -2.40 -31.17
N PHE A 150 -28.55 -2.53 -32.42
CA PHE A 150 -27.81 -1.47 -33.13
C PHE A 150 -28.74 -0.57 -33.95
N GLN A 151 -29.61 0.16 -33.24
CA GLN A 151 -30.68 0.99 -33.84
C GLN A 151 -30.15 2.12 -34.74
N ASP A 152 -28.92 2.56 -34.53
CA ASP A 152 -28.28 3.61 -35.35
C ASP A 152 -27.86 3.08 -36.74
N PHE A 153 -27.76 1.76 -36.90
CA PHE A 153 -27.19 1.13 -38.10
C PHE A 153 -28.16 0.16 -38.79
N GLU A 154 -29.00 -0.54 -38.04
CA GLU A 154 -29.91 -1.56 -38.55
C GLU A 154 -31.38 -1.13 -38.38
N THR A 155 -32.18 -1.30 -39.43
CA THR A 155 -33.61 -0.97 -39.42
C THR A 155 -34.51 -2.17 -39.13
N SER A 156 -33.94 -3.37 -39.13
CA SER A 156 -34.63 -4.65 -38.90
C SER A 156 -33.61 -5.69 -38.45
N ASN A 157 -34.07 -6.69 -37.70
CA ASN A 157 -33.30 -7.90 -37.39
C ASN A 157 -33.36 -8.96 -38.53
N TRP A 158 -33.99 -8.63 -39.66
CA TRP A 158 -34.07 -9.46 -40.85
C TRP A 158 -33.44 -8.76 -42.07
N ALA A 159 -32.44 -9.40 -42.68
CA ALA A 159 -31.81 -8.92 -43.91
C ALA A 159 -32.11 -9.86 -45.09
N TRP A 160 -32.36 -9.29 -46.27
CA TRP A 160 -32.62 -10.06 -47.49
C TRP A 160 -31.32 -10.55 -48.14
N ASP A 161 -31.20 -11.86 -48.34
CA ASP A 161 -30.09 -12.44 -49.09
C ASP A 161 -30.49 -12.76 -50.54
N GLY A 162 -29.83 -12.09 -51.50
CA GLY A 162 -30.15 -12.22 -52.93
C GLY A 162 -29.80 -13.57 -53.56
N VAL A 163 -28.93 -14.38 -52.95
CA VAL A 163 -28.55 -15.72 -53.44
C VAL A 163 -29.57 -16.75 -52.94
N ALA A 164 -29.84 -16.69 -51.64
CA ALA A 164 -30.75 -17.54 -50.92
C ALA A 164 -32.23 -17.23 -51.21
N LYS A 165 -32.53 -16.04 -51.73
CA LYS A 165 -33.87 -15.50 -51.98
C LYS A 165 -34.79 -15.63 -50.77
N ALA A 166 -34.25 -15.31 -49.60
CA ALA A 166 -34.92 -15.39 -48.31
C ALA A 166 -34.30 -14.37 -47.36
N TYR A 167 -35.03 -14.01 -46.31
CA TYR A 167 -34.51 -13.26 -45.19
C TYR A 167 -33.73 -14.17 -44.25
N TYR A 168 -32.66 -13.66 -43.65
CA TYR A 168 -31.96 -14.30 -42.54
C TYR A 168 -31.96 -13.39 -41.31
N TRP A 169 -31.95 -14.02 -40.14
CA TRP A 169 -31.96 -13.33 -38.85
C TRP A 169 -30.57 -12.83 -38.48
N HIS A 170 -30.52 -11.66 -37.85
CA HIS A 170 -29.33 -11.12 -37.20
C HIS A 170 -29.75 -10.22 -36.03
N ARG A 171 -29.15 -10.40 -34.85
CA ARG A 171 -29.38 -9.51 -33.68
C ARG A 171 -28.50 -8.26 -33.70
N PHE A 172 -27.34 -8.38 -34.33
CA PHE A 172 -26.33 -7.35 -34.46
C PHE A 172 -26.36 -6.80 -35.89
N TYR A 173 -25.21 -6.57 -36.51
CA TYR A 173 -25.16 -6.11 -37.90
C TYR A 173 -25.67 -7.18 -38.88
N SER A 174 -26.19 -6.74 -40.02
CA SER A 174 -26.63 -7.61 -41.11
C SER A 174 -25.53 -8.55 -41.61
N HIS A 175 -24.25 -8.22 -41.44
CA HIS A 175 -23.15 -9.12 -41.78
C HIS A 175 -22.74 -10.10 -40.68
N GLN A 176 -23.54 -10.18 -39.61
CA GLN A 176 -23.42 -11.13 -38.50
C GLN A 176 -24.67 -12.02 -38.44
N PRO A 177 -24.89 -12.92 -39.43
CA PRO A 177 -26.02 -13.84 -39.41
C PRO A 177 -25.97 -14.78 -38.19
N ASP A 178 -27.12 -14.90 -37.51
CA ASP A 178 -27.29 -15.68 -36.29
C ASP A 178 -27.34 -17.18 -36.57
N LEU A 179 -26.66 -17.95 -35.73
CA LEU A 179 -26.63 -19.40 -35.78
C LEU A 179 -27.95 -19.97 -35.28
N ASN A 180 -28.43 -21.03 -35.93
CA ASN A 180 -29.69 -21.66 -35.57
C ASN A 180 -29.49 -22.74 -34.49
N TYR A 181 -29.72 -22.40 -33.23
CA TYR A 181 -29.56 -23.33 -32.11
C TYR A 181 -30.65 -24.42 -32.01
N ASP A 182 -31.75 -24.32 -32.78
CA ASP A 182 -32.69 -25.46 -32.93
C ASP A 182 -32.08 -26.60 -33.74
N ASN A 183 -30.94 -26.37 -34.43
CA ASN A 183 -30.21 -27.38 -35.18
C ASN A 183 -29.11 -28.03 -34.32
N PRO A 184 -29.19 -29.33 -33.98
CA PRO A 184 -28.17 -30.01 -33.18
C PRO A 184 -26.76 -29.98 -33.80
N ALA A 185 -26.65 -29.79 -35.11
CA ALA A 185 -25.35 -29.67 -35.78
C ALA A 185 -24.63 -28.35 -35.44
N VAL A 186 -25.37 -27.28 -35.12
CA VAL A 186 -24.81 -26.02 -34.63
C VAL A 186 -24.25 -26.21 -33.22
N ILE A 187 -25.04 -26.85 -32.34
CA ILE A 187 -24.60 -27.19 -30.97
C ILE A 187 -23.29 -27.97 -31.02
N GLN A 188 -23.22 -29.03 -31.82
CA GLN A 188 -21.99 -29.83 -31.95
C GLN A 188 -20.81 -28.99 -32.49
N ALA A 189 -21.04 -28.13 -33.49
CA ALA A 189 -19.97 -27.30 -34.04
C ALA A 189 -19.40 -26.31 -33.01
N ILE A 190 -20.25 -25.74 -32.14
CA ILE A 190 -19.79 -24.87 -31.05
C ILE A 190 -19.01 -25.67 -29.99
N LEU A 191 -19.46 -26.88 -29.64
CA LEU A 191 -18.70 -27.75 -28.73
C LEU A 191 -17.32 -28.13 -29.30
N ASP A 192 -17.22 -28.39 -30.60
CA ASP A 192 -15.95 -28.69 -31.25
C ASP A 192 -14.98 -27.48 -31.19
N VAL A 193 -15.51 -26.25 -31.28
CA VAL A 193 -14.72 -25.01 -31.11
C VAL A 193 -14.24 -24.86 -29.66
N VAL A 194 -15.11 -25.13 -28.69
CA VAL A 194 -14.78 -25.12 -27.27
C VAL A 194 -13.68 -26.13 -26.96
N ASP A 195 -13.84 -27.37 -27.43
CA ASP A 195 -12.85 -28.44 -27.27
C ASP A 195 -11.50 -28.02 -27.83
N PHE A 196 -11.46 -27.49 -29.05
CA PHE A 196 -10.22 -27.06 -29.70
C PHE A 196 -9.41 -26.08 -28.83
N TRP A 197 -10.05 -25.02 -28.32
CA TRP A 197 -9.32 -23.99 -27.55
C TRP A 197 -8.96 -24.44 -26.13
N LEU A 198 -9.84 -25.20 -25.47
CA LEU A 198 -9.56 -25.70 -24.12
C LEU A 198 -8.50 -26.82 -24.13
N GLU A 199 -8.46 -27.66 -25.17
CA GLU A 199 -7.38 -28.64 -25.40
C GLU A 199 -6.01 -27.97 -25.61
N LEU A 200 -5.99 -26.79 -26.26
CA LEU A 200 -4.76 -26.00 -26.41
C LEU A 200 -4.26 -25.42 -25.08
N GLY A 201 -5.12 -25.34 -24.05
CA GLY A 201 -4.75 -24.90 -22.71
C GLY A 201 -5.32 -23.55 -22.27
N VAL A 202 -6.25 -22.97 -23.04
CA VAL A 202 -6.99 -21.76 -22.64
C VAL A 202 -7.67 -21.97 -21.28
N ASP A 203 -7.67 -20.94 -20.44
CA ASP A 203 -8.16 -21.04 -19.05
C ASP A 203 -9.64 -20.69 -18.89
N GLY A 204 -10.18 -19.88 -19.80
CA GLY A 204 -11.60 -19.56 -19.79
C GLY A 204 -12.10 -18.97 -21.10
N LEU A 205 -13.43 -18.97 -21.24
CA LEU A 205 -14.14 -18.49 -22.42
C LEU A 205 -15.14 -17.42 -21.97
N ARG A 206 -15.00 -16.21 -22.51
CA ARG A 206 -16.03 -15.17 -22.41
C ARG A 206 -17.00 -15.40 -23.56
N MET A 207 -18.22 -15.79 -23.22
CA MET A 207 -19.27 -16.09 -24.18
C MET A 207 -19.98 -14.77 -24.51
N ASP A 208 -19.87 -14.38 -25.78
CA ASP A 208 -20.46 -13.17 -26.33
C ASP A 208 -21.94 -13.37 -26.64
N ALA A 209 -22.77 -12.34 -26.41
CA ALA A 209 -24.15 -12.30 -26.89
C ALA A 209 -25.04 -13.47 -26.42
N VAL A 210 -24.76 -14.01 -25.24
CA VAL A 210 -25.39 -15.23 -24.70
C VAL A 210 -26.91 -15.16 -24.55
N PRO A 211 -27.53 -14.01 -24.24
CA PRO A 211 -28.99 -13.95 -24.12
C PRO A 211 -29.79 -14.24 -25.39
N TYR A 212 -29.14 -14.31 -26.55
CA TYR A 212 -29.82 -14.21 -27.84
C TYR A 212 -29.83 -15.51 -28.65
N LEU A 213 -29.36 -16.64 -28.10
CA LEU A 213 -29.11 -17.88 -28.87
C LEU A 213 -30.36 -18.51 -29.52
N TYR A 214 -31.54 -18.35 -28.92
CA TYR A 214 -32.79 -18.94 -29.42
C TYR A 214 -33.85 -17.86 -29.64
N GLU A 215 -34.67 -18.04 -30.67
CA GLU A 215 -35.80 -17.17 -30.98
C GLU A 215 -37.15 -17.91 -30.97
N ARG A 216 -38.18 -17.27 -30.41
CA ARG A 216 -39.56 -17.81 -30.32
C ARG A 216 -40.59 -16.73 -30.62
N GLU A 217 -41.62 -17.11 -31.36
CA GLU A 217 -42.75 -16.21 -31.65
C GLU A 217 -43.50 -15.82 -30.38
N GLY A 218 -43.92 -14.56 -30.29
CA GLY A 218 -44.62 -14.00 -29.12
C GLY A 218 -43.71 -13.79 -27.90
N THR A 219 -42.39 -13.73 -28.11
CA THR A 219 -41.39 -13.41 -27.08
C THR A 219 -40.45 -12.33 -27.59
N ASN A 220 -39.74 -11.66 -26.68
CA ASN A 220 -38.68 -10.72 -27.03
C ASN A 220 -37.39 -11.39 -27.55
N CYS A 221 -37.34 -12.73 -27.60
CA CYS A 221 -36.18 -13.53 -28.02
C CYS A 221 -34.91 -13.24 -27.21
N GLU A 222 -35.06 -12.96 -25.90
CA GLU A 222 -33.94 -12.82 -24.96
C GLU A 222 -34.18 -13.73 -23.76
N ASN A 223 -33.12 -14.28 -23.16
CA ASN A 223 -33.17 -15.08 -21.92
C ASN A 223 -34.13 -16.29 -22.00
N LEU A 224 -34.29 -16.89 -23.18
CA LEU A 224 -35.24 -17.99 -23.35
C LEU A 224 -34.78 -19.25 -22.59
N PRO A 225 -35.71 -20.07 -22.05
CA PRO A 225 -35.35 -21.28 -21.31
C PRO A 225 -34.43 -22.24 -22.09
N GLU A 226 -34.59 -22.34 -23.41
CA GLU A 226 -33.75 -23.17 -24.26
C GLU A 226 -32.29 -22.70 -24.31
N THR A 227 -32.05 -21.38 -24.25
CA THR A 227 -30.72 -20.79 -24.11
C THR A 227 -30.04 -21.31 -22.86
N HIS A 228 -30.72 -21.25 -21.70
CA HIS A 228 -30.20 -21.76 -20.43
C HIS A 228 -29.96 -23.28 -20.45
N VAL A 229 -30.83 -24.06 -21.11
CA VAL A 229 -30.63 -25.52 -21.27
C VAL A 229 -29.35 -25.81 -22.04
N PHE A 230 -29.08 -25.09 -23.15
CA PHE A 230 -27.84 -25.23 -23.89
C PHE A 230 -26.61 -24.85 -23.04
N LEU A 231 -26.68 -23.76 -22.29
CA LEU A 231 -25.56 -23.29 -21.47
C LEU A 231 -25.22 -24.26 -20.33
N LYS A 232 -26.22 -24.90 -19.72
CA LYS A 232 -26.00 -25.99 -18.76
C LYS A 232 -25.34 -27.20 -19.40
N TYR A 233 -25.77 -27.55 -20.61
CA TYR A 233 -25.14 -28.63 -21.35
C TYR A 233 -23.67 -28.31 -21.71
N LEU A 234 -23.40 -27.08 -22.16
CA LEU A 234 -22.05 -26.60 -22.41
C LEU A 234 -21.19 -26.63 -21.13
N ARG A 235 -21.74 -26.16 -20.01
CA ARG A 235 -21.05 -26.19 -18.72
C ARG A 235 -20.71 -27.60 -18.28
N GLN A 236 -21.67 -28.52 -18.35
CA GLN A 236 -21.44 -29.93 -18.04
C GLN A 236 -20.31 -30.51 -18.89
N HIS A 237 -20.34 -30.26 -20.21
CA HIS A 237 -19.31 -30.72 -21.14
C HIS A 237 -17.92 -30.18 -20.79
N VAL A 238 -17.81 -28.90 -20.41
CA VAL A 238 -16.56 -28.28 -19.97
C VAL A 238 -16.08 -28.88 -18.64
N ASP A 239 -16.95 -29.02 -17.64
CA ASP A 239 -16.59 -29.56 -16.32
C ASP A 239 -16.12 -31.03 -16.41
N GLU A 240 -16.71 -31.83 -17.30
CA GLU A 240 -16.34 -33.24 -17.51
C GLU A 240 -15.00 -33.42 -18.22
N LYS A 241 -14.68 -32.57 -19.21
CA LYS A 241 -13.47 -32.71 -20.04
C LYS A 241 -12.30 -31.84 -19.59
N PHE A 242 -12.57 -30.64 -19.09
CA PHE A 242 -11.57 -29.61 -18.82
C PHE A 242 -11.77 -29.05 -17.40
N PRO A 243 -11.26 -29.72 -16.36
CA PRO A 243 -11.38 -29.24 -15.00
C PRO A 243 -10.68 -27.88 -14.82
N ASN A 244 -11.21 -27.07 -13.90
CA ASN A 244 -10.67 -25.76 -13.51
C ASN A 244 -10.64 -24.71 -14.65
N ARG A 245 -11.53 -24.84 -15.65
CA ARG A 245 -11.80 -23.82 -16.66
C ARG A 245 -12.96 -22.93 -16.25
N MET A 246 -13.06 -21.76 -16.86
CA MET A 246 -14.04 -20.74 -16.49
C MET A 246 -14.89 -20.34 -17.71
N LEU A 247 -16.20 -20.20 -17.50
CA LEU A 247 -17.14 -19.65 -18.48
C LEU A 247 -17.68 -18.32 -17.94
N LEU A 248 -17.47 -17.24 -18.70
CA LEU A 248 -17.91 -15.88 -18.38
C LEU A 248 -19.00 -15.46 -19.36
N ALA A 249 -20.23 -15.28 -18.90
CA ALA A 249 -21.31 -14.75 -19.71
C ALA A 249 -21.19 -13.24 -19.89
N GLU A 250 -21.45 -12.77 -21.10
CA GLU A 250 -21.92 -11.42 -21.34
C GLU A 250 -23.45 -11.42 -21.45
N ALA A 251 -24.12 -11.20 -20.32
CA ALA A 251 -25.56 -10.97 -20.29
C ALA A 251 -25.86 -9.59 -19.71
N ASN A 252 -25.95 -8.59 -20.59
CA ASN A 252 -26.39 -7.24 -20.24
C ASN A 252 -27.92 -7.21 -20.05
N GLN A 253 -28.37 -7.63 -18.87
CA GLN A 253 -29.78 -7.79 -18.51
C GLN A 253 -30.05 -7.13 -17.14
N TRP A 254 -31.33 -7.03 -16.75
CA TRP A 254 -31.70 -6.60 -15.38
C TRP A 254 -31.19 -7.61 -14.33
N PRO A 255 -30.99 -7.20 -13.05
CA PRO A 255 -30.37 -8.05 -12.04
C PRO A 255 -31.01 -9.44 -11.89
N GLU A 256 -32.34 -9.52 -11.92
CA GLU A 256 -33.10 -10.76 -11.82
C GLU A 256 -32.76 -11.74 -12.94
N ASP A 257 -32.76 -11.27 -14.19
CA ASP A 257 -32.46 -12.07 -15.38
C ASP A 257 -30.96 -12.40 -15.47
N ALA A 258 -30.09 -11.45 -15.09
CA ALA A 258 -28.64 -11.63 -15.12
C ALA A 258 -28.17 -12.73 -14.14
N VAL A 259 -28.89 -12.94 -13.02
CA VAL A 259 -28.59 -14.03 -12.08
C VAL A 259 -28.99 -15.40 -12.63
N GLU A 260 -29.97 -15.49 -13.52
CA GLU A 260 -30.43 -16.77 -14.06
C GLU A 260 -29.33 -17.51 -14.84
N TYR A 261 -28.37 -16.79 -15.41
CA TYR A 261 -27.18 -17.34 -16.08
C TYR A 261 -26.22 -18.12 -15.17
N TYR A 262 -26.39 -18.04 -13.85
CA TYR A 262 -25.71 -18.91 -12.91
C TYR A 262 -26.49 -20.19 -12.61
N ALA A 263 -27.81 -20.18 -12.82
CA ALA A 263 -28.76 -21.19 -12.43
C ALA A 263 -28.51 -21.70 -11.00
N SER A 264 -28.28 -23.01 -10.81
CA SER A 264 -27.94 -23.60 -9.50
C SER A 264 -26.44 -23.78 -9.30
N GLY A 265 -25.62 -23.03 -10.05
CA GLY A 265 -24.17 -23.16 -10.13
C GLY A 265 -23.70 -24.08 -11.25
N ASP A 266 -24.63 -24.51 -12.11
CA ASP A 266 -24.49 -25.51 -13.19
C ASP A 266 -24.51 -24.91 -14.60
N GLU A 267 -24.41 -23.58 -14.72
CA GLU A 267 -24.42 -22.87 -16.00
C GLU A 267 -23.13 -22.03 -16.17
N CYS A 268 -23.15 -20.71 -16.04
CA CYS A 268 -21.93 -19.90 -16.12
C CYS A 268 -21.20 -19.81 -14.78
N HIS A 269 -19.88 -19.73 -14.80
CA HIS A 269 -19.08 -19.49 -13.59
C HIS A 269 -19.11 -18.01 -13.21
N MET A 270 -19.08 -17.15 -14.23
CA MET A 270 -19.09 -15.71 -14.09
C MET A 270 -20.11 -15.07 -15.02
N ASN A 271 -20.63 -13.92 -14.62
CA ASN A 271 -21.37 -13.01 -15.48
C ASN A 271 -20.90 -11.57 -15.18
N PHE A 272 -20.94 -10.68 -16.16
CA PHE A 272 -20.64 -9.27 -15.93
C PHE A 272 -21.75 -8.61 -15.12
N HIS A 273 -21.37 -7.80 -14.14
CA HIS A 273 -22.32 -7.05 -13.32
C HIS A 273 -22.75 -5.74 -14.02
N PHE A 274 -23.32 -5.86 -15.22
CA PHE A 274 -23.84 -4.73 -16.01
C PHE A 274 -24.80 -3.81 -15.22
N PRO A 275 -25.73 -4.32 -14.39
CA PRO A 275 -26.64 -3.43 -13.64
C PRO A 275 -25.93 -2.43 -12.71
N LEU A 276 -24.83 -2.84 -12.09
CA LEU A 276 -24.08 -2.02 -11.13
C LEU A 276 -23.28 -0.91 -11.82
N MET A 277 -22.72 -1.20 -13.01
CA MET A 277 -21.76 -0.31 -13.68
C MET A 277 -22.33 1.11 -13.89
N PRO A 278 -23.50 1.34 -14.51
CA PRO A 278 -24.05 2.69 -14.69
C PRO A 278 -24.33 3.40 -13.36
N ARG A 279 -24.75 2.66 -12.34
CA ARG A 279 -25.09 3.22 -11.02
C ARG A 279 -23.87 3.76 -10.29
N LEU A 280 -22.67 3.19 -10.51
CA LEU A 280 -21.43 3.77 -10.00
C LEU A 280 -21.20 5.20 -10.54
N PHE A 281 -21.38 5.39 -11.85
CA PHE A 281 -21.25 6.70 -12.49
C PHE A 281 -22.34 7.68 -12.04
N MET A 282 -23.59 7.21 -11.92
CA MET A 282 -24.69 8.03 -11.39
C MET A 282 -24.39 8.49 -9.97
N SER A 283 -24.03 7.56 -9.07
CA SER A 283 -23.77 7.84 -7.65
C SER A 283 -22.66 8.87 -7.42
N VAL A 284 -21.57 8.81 -8.17
CA VAL A 284 -20.48 9.79 -8.06
C VAL A 284 -20.92 11.18 -8.54
N HIS A 285 -21.74 11.27 -9.58
CA HIS A 285 -22.21 12.57 -10.08
C HIS A 285 -23.36 13.15 -9.24
N MET A 286 -24.30 12.31 -8.79
CA MET A 286 -25.39 12.67 -7.89
C MET A 286 -24.90 13.02 -6.48
N GLU A 287 -23.69 12.55 -6.12
CA GLU A 287 -23.20 12.52 -4.75
C GLU A 287 -24.16 11.77 -3.82
N ASP A 288 -24.65 10.61 -4.24
CA ASP A 288 -25.61 9.80 -3.49
C ASP A 288 -25.26 8.31 -3.62
N SER A 289 -25.14 7.61 -2.49
CA SER A 289 -24.85 6.18 -2.43
C SER A 289 -26.05 5.31 -2.80
N PHE A 290 -27.26 5.88 -2.79
CA PHE A 290 -28.49 5.13 -2.98
C PHE A 290 -28.55 4.30 -4.28
N PRO A 291 -28.20 4.82 -5.48
CA PRO A 291 -28.23 4.00 -6.70
C PRO A 291 -27.38 2.73 -6.61
N ILE A 292 -26.20 2.78 -5.97
CA ILE A 292 -25.34 1.61 -5.77
C ILE A 292 -25.97 0.62 -4.78
N ILE A 293 -26.47 1.11 -3.65
CA ILE A 293 -27.07 0.27 -2.61
C ILE A 293 -28.33 -0.41 -3.14
N ASP A 294 -29.21 0.35 -3.78
CA ASP A 294 -30.49 -0.10 -4.31
C ASP A 294 -30.30 -1.22 -5.34
N ILE A 295 -29.41 -1.03 -6.33
CA ILE A 295 -29.18 -2.05 -7.35
C ILE A 295 -28.55 -3.33 -6.77
N LEU A 296 -27.66 -3.21 -5.79
CA LEU A 296 -27.04 -4.37 -5.14
C LEU A 296 -27.98 -5.11 -4.20
N GLN A 297 -28.94 -4.42 -3.58
CA GLN A 297 -30.00 -5.05 -2.79
C GLN A 297 -31.05 -5.75 -3.67
N GLN A 298 -31.32 -5.21 -4.85
CA GLN A 298 -32.21 -5.84 -5.84
C GLN A 298 -31.56 -7.05 -6.52
N THR A 299 -30.22 -7.10 -6.56
CA THR A 299 -29.48 -8.22 -7.16
C THR A 299 -29.62 -9.48 -6.31
N PRO A 300 -30.24 -10.56 -6.83
CA PRO A 300 -30.39 -11.80 -6.07
C PRO A 300 -29.05 -12.46 -5.69
N GLN A 301 -29.06 -13.31 -4.67
CA GLN A 301 -27.87 -14.07 -4.28
C GLN A 301 -27.48 -15.09 -5.36
N ILE A 302 -26.17 -15.19 -5.62
CA ILE A 302 -25.62 -16.13 -6.59
C ILE A 302 -25.10 -17.40 -5.90
N PRO A 303 -25.02 -18.54 -6.61
CA PRO A 303 -24.41 -19.77 -6.11
C PRO A 303 -22.97 -19.58 -5.61
N SER A 304 -22.57 -20.33 -4.58
CA SER A 304 -21.28 -20.15 -3.90
C SER A 304 -20.06 -20.48 -4.76
N ASN A 305 -20.23 -21.23 -5.85
CA ASN A 305 -19.20 -21.52 -6.85
C ASN A 305 -19.15 -20.50 -8.00
N CYS A 306 -20.07 -19.52 -8.04
CA CYS A 306 -20.15 -18.50 -9.09
C CYS A 306 -19.63 -17.13 -8.61
N GLN A 307 -19.41 -16.19 -9.55
CA GLN A 307 -18.81 -14.89 -9.24
C GLN A 307 -19.17 -13.79 -10.25
N TRP A 308 -19.50 -12.59 -9.76
CA TRP A 308 -19.63 -11.41 -10.62
C TRP A 308 -18.28 -10.93 -11.18
N ALA A 309 -18.24 -10.58 -12.46
CA ALA A 309 -17.18 -9.78 -13.07
C ALA A 309 -17.54 -8.30 -13.00
N LEU A 310 -16.77 -7.53 -12.22
CA LEU A 310 -16.96 -6.10 -12.02
C LEU A 310 -16.10 -5.32 -13.02
N PHE A 311 -16.63 -4.27 -13.62
CA PHE A 311 -15.89 -3.43 -14.56
C PHE A 311 -16.41 -1.99 -14.51
N LEU A 312 -15.58 -1.04 -14.92
CA LEU A 312 -15.97 0.37 -15.05
C LEU A 312 -16.26 0.72 -16.51
N ARG A 313 -15.39 0.27 -17.41
CA ARG A 313 -15.45 0.43 -18.86
C ARG A 313 -14.88 -0.82 -19.53
N ASN A 314 -15.12 -0.94 -20.82
CA ASN A 314 -14.71 -2.04 -21.69
C ASN A 314 -14.49 -1.49 -23.11
N HIS A 315 -14.27 -2.38 -24.08
CA HIS A 315 -14.11 -2.04 -25.50
C HIS A 315 -15.37 -1.49 -26.19
N ASP A 316 -16.55 -1.57 -25.57
CA ASP A 316 -17.80 -1.01 -26.09
C ASP A 316 -18.11 0.36 -25.47
N GLU A 317 -19.27 0.90 -25.79
CA GLU A 317 -19.83 2.06 -25.10
C GLU A 317 -20.21 1.74 -23.65
N LEU A 318 -20.38 2.80 -22.85
CA LEU A 318 -21.07 2.69 -21.58
C LEU A 318 -22.54 2.46 -21.91
N THR A 319 -22.96 1.19 -21.89
CA THR A 319 -24.33 0.79 -22.20
C THR A 319 -25.32 1.35 -21.17
N LEU A 320 -26.42 1.88 -21.68
CA LEU A 320 -27.57 2.39 -20.94
C LEU A 320 -28.85 1.66 -21.42
N GLU A 321 -28.73 0.42 -21.88
CA GLU A 321 -29.89 -0.38 -22.26
C GLU A 321 -30.71 -0.76 -21.02
N MET A 322 -30.05 -1.32 -20.00
CA MET A 322 -30.67 -1.83 -18.78
C MET A 322 -30.73 -0.77 -17.66
N VAL A 323 -31.21 0.41 -18.02
CA VAL A 323 -31.54 1.51 -17.09
C VAL A 323 -32.91 2.09 -17.41
N SER A 324 -33.53 2.80 -16.47
CA SER A 324 -34.79 3.50 -16.74
C SER A 324 -34.58 4.62 -17.76
N ASP A 325 -35.66 5.04 -18.43
CA ASP A 325 -35.58 6.16 -19.38
C ASP A 325 -35.09 7.46 -18.71
N GLU A 326 -35.51 7.70 -17.47
CA GLU A 326 -35.08 8.85 -16.67
C GLU A 326 -33.58 8.79 -16.32
N ASP A 327 -33.08 7.61 -15.93
CA ASP A 327 -31.66 7.39 -15.66
C ASP A 327 -30.83 7.57 -16.93
N ARG A 328 -31.31 7.09 -18.07
CA ARG A 328 -30.64 7.24 -19.38
C ARG A 328 -30.51 8.70 -19.77
N ASP A 329 -31.60 9.45 -19.69
CA ASP A 329 -31.62 10.89 -19.99
C ASP A 329 -30.72 11.69 -19.04
N TYR A 330 -30.65 11.29 -17.77
CA TYR A 330 -29.72 11.84 -16.81
C TYR A 330 -28.27 11.58 -17.23
N MET A 331 -27.92 10.33 -17.53
CA MET A 331 -26.58 9.93 -17.93
C MET A 331 -26.12 10.65 -19.20
N TYR A 332 -26.98 10.80 -20.20
CA TYR A 332 -26.67 11.57 -21.40
C TYR A 332 -26.38 13.03 -21.13
N ARG A 333 -27.18 13.69 -20.28
CA ARG A 333 -27.01 15.10 -19.94
C ARG A 333 -25.69 15.38 -19.24
N VAL A 334 -25.26 14.44 -18.40
CA VAL A 334 -24.08 14.58 -17.56
C VAL A 334 -22.80 14.19 -18.30
N TYR A 335 -22.79 13.01 -18.92
CA TYR A 335 -21.58 12.36 -19.43
C TYR A 335 -21.43 12.46 -20.95
N ALA A 336 -22.49 12.80 -21.68
CA ALA A 336 -22.51 12.93 -23.14
C ALA A 336 -23.12 14.28 -23.59
N GLN A 337 -22.49 15.37 -23.13
CA GLN A 337 -22.83 16.73 -23.55
C GLN A 337 -22.60 16.94 -25.05
N ASP A 338 -21.51 16.39 -25.59
CA ASP A 338 -21.34 16.23 -27.04
C ASP A 338 -22.22 15.07 -27.51
N THR A 339 -23.17 15.36 -28.39
CA THR A 339 -24.09 14.37 -28.93
C THR A 339 -23.38 13.31 -29.77
N GLN A 340 -22.19 13.61 -30.33
CA GLN A 340 -21.38 12.62 -31.02
C GLN A 340 -20.80 11.57 -30.06
N ALA A 341 -20.77 11.80 -28.75
CA ALA A 341 -20.36 10.78 -27.79
C ALA A 341 -21.45 9.72 -27.53
N ARG A 342 -22.67 9.92 -28.05
CA ARG A 342 -23.77 8.96 -27.95
C ARG A 342 -23.73 8.00 -29.13
N ILE A 343 -24.02 6.74 -28.87
CA ILE A 343 -24.15 5.70 -29.89
C ILE A 343 -25.09 4.61 -29.36
N ASN A 344 -25.98 4.10 -30.22
CA ASN A 344 -27.05 3.19 -29.83
C ASN A 344 -27.78 3.73 -28.58
N LEU A 345 -27.88 2.89 -27.54
CA LEU A 345 -28.35 3.29 -26.21
C LEU A 345 -27.17 3.38 -25.22
N GLY A 346 -26.12 4.14 -25.54
CA GLY A 346 -24.96 4.29 -24.65
C GLY A 346 -24.01 5.44 -24.97
N ILE A 347 -22.88 5.48 -24.26
CA ILE A 347 -21.88 6.58 -24.30
C ILE A 347 -20.48 6.03 -24.65
N ARG A 348 -19.96 6.33 -25.83
CA ARG A 348 -18.67 5.82 -26.35
C ARG A 348 -17.46 6.62 -25.86
N ARG A 349 -17.26 6.66 -24.54
CA ARG A 349 -16.13 7.34 -23.90
C ARG A 349 -15.34 6.42 -22.96
N ARG A 350 -14.08 6.75 -22.72
CA ARG A 350 -13.20 6.09 -21.74
C ARG A 350 -13.42 6.62 -20.33
N LEU A 351 -12.86 5.91 -19.33
CA LEU A 351 -13.03 6.24 -17.92
C LEU A 351 -12.52 7.64 -17.56
N ALA A 352 -11.28 7.98 -17.94
CA ALA A 352 -10.69 9.27 -17.58
C ALA A 352 -11.46 10.47 -18.20
N PRO A 353 -11.86 10.43 -19.49
CA PRO A 353 -12.78 11.40 -20.08
C PRO A 353 -14.15 11.50 -19.40
N LEU A 354 -14.77 10.38 -19.02
CA LEU A 354 -16.03 10.37 -18.27
C LEU A 354 -15.88 11.04 -16.89
N MET A 355 -14.72 10.89 -16.24
CA MET A 355 -14.42 11.53 -14.96
C MET A 355 -13.96 12.99 -15.07
N GLY A 356 -13.91 13.56 -16.29
CA GLY A 356 -13.38 14.90 -16.55
C GLY A 356 -11.91 15.02 -16.16
N ASN A 357 -11.14 13.94 -16.38
CA ASN A 357 -9.74 13.78 -15.98
C ASN A 357 -9.45 14.05 -14.50
N ASN A 358 -10.48 14.02 -13.65
CA ASN A 358 -10.31 14.27 -12.23
C ASN A 358 -9.72 13.03 -11.56
N ARG A 359 -8.43 13.12 -11.23
CA ARG A 359 -7.69 12.02 -10.62
C ARG A 359 -8.37 11.40 -9.40
N ARG A 360 -8.94 12.21 -8.49
CA ARG A 360 -9.59 11.67 -7.28
C ARG A 360 -10.85 10.87 -7.60
N ARG A 361 -11.60 11.26 -8.65
CA ARG A 361 -12.75 10.48 -9.11
C ARG A 361 -12.32 9.16 -9.75
N ILE A 362 -11.26 9.17 -10.56
CA ILE A 362 -10.68 7.95 -11.15
C ILE A 362 -10.22 6.99 -10.04
N GLU A 363 -9.55 7.51 -9.00
CA GLU A 363 -9.14 6.72 -7.84
C GLU A 363 -10.33 6.18 -7.06
N LEU A 364 -11.34 7.00 -6.77
CA LEU A 364 -12.57 6.56 -6.11
C LEU A 364 -13.27 5.43 -6.87
N MET A 365 -13.44 5.58 -8.19
CA MET A 365 -14.09 4.57 -9.03
C MET A 365 -13.31 3.25 -9.04
N ASN A 366 -11.99 3.30 -9.15
CA ASN A 366 -11.14 2.09 -9.08
C ASN A 366 -11.12 1.47 -7.68
N ALA A 367 -11.19 2.28 -6.62
CA ALA A 367 -11.31 1.78 -5.26
C ALA A 367 -12.64 1.04 -5.06
N LEU A 368 -13.74 1.55 -5.59
CA LEU A 368 -15.04 0.85 -5.58
C LEU A 368 -14.97 -0.45 -6.39
N LEU A 369 -14.44 -0.40 -7.62
CA LEU A 369 -14.22 -1.58 -8.47
C LEU A 369 -13.45 -2.68 -7.73
N LEU A 370 -12.41 -2.32 -6.99
CA LEU A 370 -11.51 -3.27 -6.32
C LEU A 370 -12.01 -3.71 -4.93
N SER A 371 -13.08 -3.12 -4.41
CA SER A 371 -13.60 -3.42 -3.06
C SER A 371 -15.03 -3.95 -3.01
N LEU A 372 -15.84 -3.76 -4.05
CA LEU A 372 -17.18 -4.35 -4.17
C LEU A 372 -17.11 -5.87 -4.41
N PRO A 373 -18.20 -6.63 -4.16
CA PRO A 373 -18.20 -8.09 -4.25
C PRO A 373 -18.09 -8.58 -5.70
N GLY A 374 -16.91 -9.08 -6.07
CA GLY A 374 -16.66 -9.69 -7.36
C GLY A 374 -15.20 -9.62 -7.80
N THR A 375 -14.97 -10.01 -9.04
CA THR A 375 -13.66 -10.05 -9.69
C THR A 375 -13.51 -8.84 -10.62
N PRO A 376 -12.54 -7.94 -10.38
CA PRO A 376 -12.36 -6.74 -11.17
C PRO A 376 -11.79 -7.05 -12.56
N VAL A 377 -12.34 -6.39 -13.57
CA VAL A 377 -11.87 -6.35 -14.95
C VAL A 377 -11.42 -4.93 -15.27
N LEU A 378 -10.15 -4.79 -15.64
CA LEU A 378 -9.54 -3.53 -16.04
C LEU A 378 -9.47 -3.45 -17.56
N TYR A 379 -9.88 -2.32 -18.14
CA TYR A 379 -9.73 -2.06 -19.57
C TYR A 379 -8.36 -1.45 -19.87
N TYR A 380 -7.66 -1.96 -20.89
CA TYR A 380 -6.28 -1.56 -21.15
C TYR A 380 -6.12 -0.04 -21.30
N GLY A 381 -5.17 0.56 -20.61
CA GLY A 381 -4.87 1.98 -20.66
C GLY A 381 -5.61 2.83 -19.62
N ASP A 382 -6.65 2.31 -18.98
CA ASP A 382 -7.33 3.04 -17.90
C ASP A 382 -6.43 3.17 -16.66
N GLU A 383 -5.46 2.27 -16.46
CA GLU A 383 -4.46 2.34 -15.38
C GLU A 383 -3.45 3.48 -15.56
N ILE A 384 -3.34 4.04 -16.77
CA ILE A 384 -2.59 5.27 -17.04
C ILE A 384 -3.51 6.46 -17.31
N GLY A 385 -4.82 6.26 -17.42
CA GLY A 385 -5.79 7.33 -17.66
C GLY A 385 -5.84 7.76 -19.12
N MET A 386 -5.78 6.81 -20.05
CA MET A 386 -5.94 7.08 -21.49
C MET A 386 -7.27 7.80 -21.79
N GLY A 387 -7.21 8.71 -22.77
CA GLY A 387 -8.37 9.37 -23.34
C GLY A 387 -9.03 8.58 -24.46
N ASP A 388 -10.04 9.18 -25.08
CA ASP A 388 -10.76 8.64 -26.23
C ASP A 388 -10.68 9.57 -27.45
N ASN A 389 -11.07 9.04 -28.61
CA ASN A 389 -11.30 9.83 -29.83
C ASN A 389 -12.67 9.49 -30.42
N ILE A 390 -13.71 10.19 -29.97
CA ILE A 390 -15.12 9.97 -30.37
C ILE A 390 -15.39 10.14 -31.88
N TYR A 391 -14.43 10.68 -32.65
CA TYR A 391 -14.57 10.93 -34.09
C TYR A 391 -14.13 9.75 -34.98
N LEU A 392 -13.62 8.66 -34.41
CA LEU A 392 -13.15 7.48 -35.19
C LEU A 392 -14.26 6.58 -35.74
N GLY A 393 -15.52 6.91 -35.45
CA GLY A 393 -16.68 6.12 -35.90
C GLY A 393 -16.90 4.86 -35.05
N ASP A 394 -18.17 4.43 -34.99
CA ASP A 394 -18.63 3.36 -34.09
C ASP A 394 -18.03 3.49 -32.67
N ARG A 395 -17.48 2.41 -32.11
CA ARG A 395 -16.84 2.33 -30.78
C ARG A 395 -15.31 2.43 -30.86
N ASN A 396 -14.73 2.67 -32.05
CA ASN A 396 -13.28 2.68 -32.24
C ASN A 396 -12.56 3.78 -31.44
N GLY A 397 -13.28 4.81 -31.01
CA GLY A 397 -12.74 5.90 -30.20
C GLY A 397 -12.15 5.48 -28.86
N VAL A 398 -12.60 4.36 -28.28
CA VAL A 398 -12.03 3.81 -27.03
C VAL A 398 -10.99 2.71 -27.29
N ARG A 399 -10.75 2.34 -28.56
CA ARG A 399 -9.91 1.23 -29.01
C ARG A 399 -8.59 1.68 -29.64
N THR A 400 -8.11 2.88 -29.30
CA THR A 400 -6.88 3.47 -29.84
C THR A 400 -5.62 2.81 -29.29
N PRO A 401 -4.47 2.90 -29.99
CA PRO A 401 -3.24 2.22 -29.57
C PRO A 401 -2.81 2.57 -28.13
N MET A 402 -2.32 1.56 -27.40
CA MET A 402 -1.78 1.71 -26.04
C MET A 402 -0.60 2.70 -26.02
N GLN A 403 -0.56 3.58 -25.01
CA GLN A 403 0.44 4.66 -24.93
C GLN A 403 1.65 4.26 -24.08
N TRP A 404 2.67 3.65 -24.69
CA TRP A 404 3.85 3.12 -24.00
C TRP A 404 4.89 4.20 -23.64
N SER A 405 5.13 5.17 -24.51
CA SER A 405 6.16 6.20 -24.35
C SER A 405 5.78 7.50 -25.06
N GLY A 406 6.58 8.56 -24.88
CA GLY A 406 6.46 9.81 -25.64
C GLY A 406 7.00 9.75 -27.07
N ASP A 407 7.54 8.59 -27.49
CA ASP A 407 8.09 8.42 -28.84
C ASP A 407 7.00 8.36 -29.92
N ARG A 408 7.44 8.31 -31.18
CA ARG A 408 6.58 8.14 -32.36
C ARG A 408 5.54 7.03 -32.14
N ASN A 409 4.30 7.31 -32.52
CA ASN A 409 3.15 6.41 -32.35
C ASN A 409 2.95 5.97 -30.89
N ALA A 410 3.28 6.80 -29.90
CA ALA A 410 3.23 6.47 -28.48
C ALA A 410 4.10 5.27 -28.06
N GLY A 411 5.10 4.88 -28.87
CA GLY A 411 5.87 3.65 -28.67
C GLY A 411 5.10 2.35 -28.94
N PHE A 412 3.89 2.42 -29.49
CA PHE A 412 3.09 1.25 -29.89
C PHE A 412 3.69 0.53 -31.11
N SER A 413 4.15 1.29 -32.11
CA SER A 413 4.66 0.75 -33.38
C SER A 413 5.78 1.63 -33.95
N ARG A 414 6.72 1.02 -34.69
CA ARG A 414 7.74 1.73 -35.48
C ARG A 414 7.27 2.09 -36.90
N ALA A 415 6.07 1.68 -37.29
CA ALA A 415 5.51 1.91 -38.61
C ALA A 415 5.34 3.40 -38.95
N ASN A 416 5.06 3.69 -40.23
CA ASN A 416 4.57 5.01 -40.61
C ASN A 416 3.24 5.29 -39.87
N PRO A 417 3.04 6.44 -39.19
CA PRO A 417 1.80 6.77 -38.49
C PRO A 417 0.54 6.62 -39.35
N GLN A 418 0.66 6.85 -40.67
CA GLN A 418 -0.45 6.69 -41.62
C GLN A 418 -0.82 5.23 -41.90
N ARG A 419 0.02 4.27 -41.49
CA ARG A 419 -0.22 2.83 -41.60
C ARG A 419 -0.80 2.22 -40.33
N LEU A 420 -0.90 2.99 -39.24
CA LEU A 420 -1.52 2.48 -38.01
C LEU A 420 -2.97 2.12 -38.28
N TYR A 421 -3.46 1.04 -37.66
CA TYR A 421 -4.87 0.67 -37.74
C TYR A 421 -5.79 1.78 -37.19
N ALA A 422 -5.33 2.50 -36.16
CA ALA A 422 -5.97 3.67 -35.59
C ALA A 422 -4.89 4.66 -35.11
N PRO A 423 -5.17 5.99 -35.14
CA PRO A 423 -4.23 6.97 -34.62
C PRO A 423 -4.14 6.91 -33.08
N PRO A 424 -2.96 7.20 -32.49
CA PRO A 424 -2.84 7.43 -31.05
C PRO A 424 -3.60 8.71 -30.65
N ILE A 425 -3.85 8.88 -29.35
CA ILE A 425 -4.54 10.08 -28.86
C ILE A 425 -3.58 11.28 -28.90
N VAL A 426 -3.98 12.31 -29.65
CA VAL A 426 -3.26 13.58 -29.80
C VAL A 426 -4.06 14.77 -29.26
N ASP A 427 -5.17 14.50 -28.57
CA ASP A 427 -5.87 15.53 -27.80
C ASP A 427 -4.94 16.09 -26.69
N PRO A 428 -4.84 17.41 -26.47
CA PRO A 428 -3.91 17.98 -25.50
C PRO A 428 -4.04 17.45 -24.06
N GLU A 429 -5.25 17.09 -23.62
CA GLU A 429 -5.50 16.63 -22.25
C GLU A 429 -5.03 15.18 -22.04
N TYR A 430 -5.06 14.37 -23.10
CA TYR A 430 -4.74 12.94 -23.06
C TYR A 430 -3.58 12.52 -23.98
N HIS A 431 -2.82 13.51 -24.47
CA HIS A 431 -1.76 13.32 -25.45
C HIS A 431 -0.75 12.27 -24.99
N TYR A 432 -0.33 11.36 -25.88
CA TYR A 432 0.59 10.29 -25.49
C TYR A 432 1.95 10.78 -24.94
N GLU A 433 2.39 11.99 -25.30
CA GLU A 433 3.61 12.60 -24.72
C GLU A 433 3.47 12.89 -23.21
N SER A 434 2.25 13.14 -22.71
CA SER A 434 1.98 13.37 -21.28
C SER A 434 1.44 12.12 -20.58
N VAL A 435 0.56 11.37 -21.25
CA VAL A 435 -0.08 10.15 -20.73
C VAL A 435 0.57 8.94 -21.37
N ASN A 436 1.63 8.40 -20.77
CA ASN A 436 2.23 7.15 -21.22
C ASN A 436 2.86 6.34 -20.08
N VAL A 437 3.07 5.05 -20.34
CA VAL A 437 3.63 4.09 -19.38
C VAL A 437 5.03 4.50 -18.91
N GLU A 438 5.93 4.91 -19.81
CA GLU A 438 7.30 5.28 -19.46
C GLU A 438 7.35 6.44 -18.45
N THR A 439 6.68 7.56 -18.77
CA THR A 439 6.55 8.73 -17.90
C THR A 439 5.94 8.35 -16.55
N GLN A 440 4.87 7.54 -16.55
CA GLN A 440 4.20 7.15 -15.32
C GLN A 440 5.00 6.16 -14.47
N ARG A 441 5.78 5.27 -15.08
CA ARG A 441 6.70 4.38 -14.34
C ARG A 441 7.85 5.15 -13.70
N ALA A 442 8.32 6.21 -14.33
CA ALA A 442 9.35 7.09 -13.78
C ALA A 442 8.85 7.97 -12.62
N ASN A 443 7.54 8.17 -12.47
CA ASN A 443 6.94 8.99 -11.41
C ASN A 443 6.20 8.13 -10.36
N PRO A 444 6.74 7.92 -9.14
CA PRO A 444 6.12 7.11 -8.08
C PRO A 444 4.72 7.57 -7.59
N SER A 445 4.31 8.78 -7.95
CA SER A 445 2.99 9.36 -7.65
C SER A 445 1.99 9.26 -8.81
N SER A 446 2.34 8.56 -9.89
CA SER A 446 1.49 8.39 -11.08
C SER A 446 0.23 7.54 -10.85
N LEU A 447 -0.66 7.46 -11.85
CA LEU A 447 -1.84 6.59 -11.81
C LEU A 447 -1.42 5.14 -11.81
N TRP A 448 -0.47 4.82 -12.66
CA TRP A 448 0.08 3.48 -12.76
C TRP A 448 0.62 2.95 -11.42
N TRP A 449 1.45 3.73 -10.72
CA TRP A 449 1.99 3.31 -9.42
C TRP A 449 0.90 3.21 -8.34
N TRP A 450 -0.10 4.08 -8.40
CA TRP A 450 -1.24 4.02 -7.50
C TRP A 450 -2.10 2.76 -7.74
N MET A 451 -2.44 2.46 -8.99
CA MET A 451 -3.16 1.24 -9.39
C MET A 451 -2.40 -0.02 -8.98
N LYS A 452 -1.09 -0.08 -9.29
CA LYS A 452 -0.22 -1.19 -8.89
C LYS A 452 -0.26 -1.43 -7.37
N ARG A 453 -0.15 -0.37 -6.57
CA ARG A 453 -0.23 -0.47 -5.10
C ARG A 453 -1.61 -0.96 -4.64
N LEU A 454 -2.68 -0.43 -5.21
CA LEU A 454 -4.05 -0.79 -4.84
C LEU A 454 -4.36 -2.26 -5.18
N ILE A 455 -3.96 -2.73 -6.37
CA ILE A 455 -4.10 -4.12 -6.79
C ILE A 455 -3.29 -5.05 -5.85
N ALA A 456 -2.04 -4.70 -5.57
CA ALA A 456 -1.20 -5.48 -4.66
C ALA A 456 -1.77 -5.55 -3.23
N ILE A 457 -2.46 -4.50 -2.77
CA ILE A 457 -3.19 -4.51 -1.50
C ILE A 457 -4.41 -5.43 -1.60
N ARG A 458 -5.25 -5.31 -2.64
CA ARG A 458 -6.41 -6.19 -2.82
C ARG A 458 -6.01 -7.66 -2.79
N GLN A 459 -4.93 -8.03 -3.46
CA GLN A 459 -4.43 -9.42 -3.53
C GLN A 459 -3.98 -10.00 -2.18
N ARG A 460 -3.75 -9.18 -1.16
CA ARG A 460 -3.39 -9.65 0.19
C ARG A 460 -4.60 -10.05 1.03
N PHE A 461 -5.82 -9.69 0.59
CA PHE A 461 -7.04 -9.90 1.35
C PHE A 461 -8.07 -10.67 0.51
N GLN A 462 -8.40 -11.88 0.95
CA GLN A 462 -9.40 -12.70 0.27
C GLN A 462 -10.81 -12.15 0.47
N ALA A 463 -11.06 -11.34 1.50
CA ALA A 463 -12.35 -10.71 1.74
C ALA A 463 -12.87 -9.87 0.57
N PHE A 464 -11.99 -9.25 -0.24
CA PHE A 464 -12.44 -8.50 -1.42
C PHE A 464 -12.99 -9.39 -2.53
N GLY A 465 -12.37 -10.53 -2.80
CA GLY A 465 -12.81 -11.47 -3.83
C GLY A 465 -13.95 -12.38 -3.36
N ARG A 466 -13.83 -12.93 -2.15
CA ARG A 466 -14.68 -14.05 -1.69
C ARG A 466 -15.59 -13.69 -0.51
N GLY A 467 -15.40 -12.52 0.10
CA GLY A 467 -16.15 -12.14 1.29
C GLY A 467 -17.59 -11.72 1.02
N THR A 468 -18.43 -11.85 2.05
CA THR A 468 -19.76 -11.24 2.07
C THR A 468 -19.65 -9.72 1.98
N CYS A 469 -20.76 -9.04 1.70
CA CYS A 469 -20.81 -7.58 1.65
C CYS A 469 -22.01 -7.10 2.46
N GLU A 470 -21.75 -6.41 3.56
CA GLU A 470 -22.78 -5.85 4.44
C GLU A 470 -22.73 -4.33 4.39
N PHE A 471 -23.78 -3.69 3.89
CA PHE A 471 -23.85 -2.23 3.82
C PHE A 471 -24.11 -1.61 5.19
N LEU A 472 -23.42 -0.52 5.47
CA LEU A 472 -23.70 0.37 6.58
C LEU A 472 -24.52 1.55 6.04
N TYR A 473 -25.47 2.04 6.84
CA TYR A 473 -26.40 3.10 6.43
C TYR A 473 -26.18 4.37 7.25
N PRO A 474 -25.08 5.12 7.03
CA PRO A 474 -24.92 6.42 7.64
C PRO A 474 -26.04 7.37 7.18
N GLU A 475 -26.48 8.29 8.03
CA GLU A 475 -27.47 9.31 7.65
C GLU A 475 -26.99 10.16 6.46
N ASN A 476 -25.67 10.33 6.34
CA ASN A 476 -25.07 11.04 5.21
C ASN A 476 -25.01 10.17 3.95
N ARG A 477 -26.02 10.32 3.08
CA ARG A 477 -26.13 9.63 1.78
C ARG A 477 -24.97 9.87 0.82
N LYS A 478 -24.13 10.88 1.06
CA LYS A 478 -22.92 11.14 0.26
C LYS A 478 -21.78 10.16 0.55
N VAL A 479 -21.91 9.37 1.61
CA VAL A 479 -20.90 8.40 2.05
C VAL A 479 -21.45 6.99 1.85
N LEU A 480 -20.76 6.21 1.03
CA LEU A 480 -20.99 4.78 0.90
C LEU A 480 -20.09 4.04 1.89
N ALA A 481 -20.65 3.20 2.74
CA ALA A 481 -19.89 2.39 3.68
C ALA A 481 -20.39 0.94 3.69
N PHE A 482 -19.47 -0.01 3.74
CA PHE A 482 -19.78 -1.44 3.83
C PHE A 482 -18.63 -2.23 4.43
N VAL A 483 -18.94 -3.41 4.98
CA VAL A 483 -17.96 -4.36 5.51
C VAL A 483 -17.88 -5.57 4.58
N ARG A 484 -16.66 -5.96 4.22
CA ARG A 484 -16.35 -7.22 3.56
C ARG A 484 -15.86 -8.22 4.60
N THR A 485 -16.52 -9.37 4.71
CA THR A 485 -16.14 -10.41 5.69
C THR A 485 -15.85 -11.73 5.00
N TYR A 486 -14.67 -12.29 5.24
CA TYR A 486 -14.30 -13.64 4.81
C TYR A 486 -13.43 -14.30 5.86
N GLN A 487 -13.93 -15.39 6.46
CA GLN A 487 -13.27 -16.04 7.60
C GLN A 487 -12.99 -15.00 8.71
N ASP A 488 -11.74 -14.85 9.14
CA ASP A 488 -11.31 -13.89 10.16
C ASP A 488 -10.97 -12.49 9.59
N GLU A 489 -11.05 -12.29 8.26
CA GLU A 489 -10.82 -11.00 7.63
C GLU A 489 -12.10 -10.16 7.62
N HIS A 490 -12.06 -9.01 8.32
CA HIS A 490 -13.11 -8.00 8.29
C HIS A 490 -12.55 -6.68 7.75
N ILE A 491 -13.05 -6.24 6.59
CA ILE A 491 -12.60 -5.01 5.93
C ILE A 491 -13.73 -4.01 5.87
N LEU A 492 -13.58 -2.90 6.58
CA LEU A 492 -14.47 -1.75 6.48
C LEU A 492 -14.03 -0.84 5.33
N VAL A 493 -14.91 -0.62 4.38
CA VAL A 493 -14.73 0.32 3.26
C VAL A 493 -15.64 1.52 3.48
N VAL A 494 -15.08 2.72 3.38
CA VAL A 494 -15.82 3.98 3.51
C VAL A 494 -15.41 4.92 2.39
N ALA A 495 -16.35 5.35 1.56
CA ALA A 495 -16.09 6.11 0.34
C ALA A 495 -16.96 7.38 0.30
N ASN A 496 -16.31 8.54 0.16
CA ASN A 496 -17.02 9.80 -0.05
C ASN A 496 -17.30 10.00 -1.54
N LEU A 497 -18.56 10.03 -1.94
CA LEU A 497 -18.99 10.26 -3.31
C LEU A 497 -19.06 11.75 -3.66
N SER A 498 -18.99 12.63 -2.66
CA SER A 498 -19.09 14.08 -2.84
C SER A 498 -17.77 14.74 -3.22
N ARG A 499 -17.87 15.82 -3.99
CA ARG A 499 -16.77 16.75 -4.27
C ARG A 499 -16.41 17.66 -3.09
N PHE A 500 -17.12 17.54 -1.96
CA PHE A 500 -16.88 18.30 -0.74
C PHE A 500 -16.48 17.39 0.41
N VAL A 501 -15.90 17.98 1.47
CA VAL A 501 -15.64 17.27 2.73
C VAL A 501 -16.96 16.76 3.30
N GLN A 502 -16.99 15.51 3.75
CA GLN A 502 -18.14 14.89 4.38
C GLN A 502 -17.76 14.32 5.74
N THR A 503 -18.74 14.26 6.63
CA THR A 503 -18.65 13.50 7.89
C THR A 503 -19.67 12.38 7.85
N ALA A 504 -19.34 11.25 8.46
CA ALA A 504 -20.25 10.13 8.62
C ALA A 504 -20.10 9.53 10.01
N GLU A 505 -21.23 9.11 10.57
CA GLU A 505 -21.30 8.29 11.78
C GLU A 505 -21.70 6.87 11.34
N LEU A 506 -20.87 5.88 11.67
CA LEU A 506 -21.06 4.50 11.27
C LEU A 506 -21.49 3.65 12.47
N ASP A 507 -22.54 2.87 12.33
CA ASP A 507 -22.86 1.83 13.30
C ASP A 507 -21.90 0.65 13.12
N LEU A 508 -20.89 0.58 14.00
CA LEU A 508 -19.92 -0.51 14.06
C LEU A 508 -20.13 -1.35 15.33
N SER A 509 -21.30 -1.30 15.95
CA SER A 509 -21.60 -2.04 17.18
C SER A 509 -21.28 -3.56 17.12
N PRO A 510 -21.43 -4.27 15.96
CA PRO A 510 -21.01 -5.68 15.87
C PRO A 510 -19.50 -5.90 16.05
N PHE A 511 -18.69 -4.85 15.87
CA PHE A 511 -17.23 -4.87 15.96
C PHE A 511 -16.71 -4.15 17.20
N LYS A 512 -17.52 -4.02 18.26
CA LYS A 512 -17.11 -3.40 19.53
C LYS A 512 -15.81 -4.00 20.06
N GLY A 513 -14.87 -3.14 20.43
CA GLY A 513 -13.53 -3.53 20.89
C GLY A 513 -12.52 -3.79 19.77
N ALA A 514 -12.96 -3.84 18.50
CA ALA A 514 -12.05 -3.85 17.37
C ALA A 514 -11.39 -2.48 17.17
N VAL A 515 -10.17 -2.49 16.64
CA VAL A 515 -9.42 -1.31 16.24
C VAL A 515 -9.43 -1.28 14.71
N PRO A 516 -10.03 -0.26 14.07
CA PRO A 516 -9.89 -0.05 12.64
C PRO A 516 -8.44 0.36 12.34
N VAL A 517 -7.76 -0.42 11.52
CA VAL A 517 -6.39 -0.15 11.06
C VAL A 517 -6.44 0.17 9.58
N GLU A 518 -6.07 1.38 9.21
CA GLU A 518 -6.08 1.83 7.82
C GLU A 518 -5.06 1.02 7.00
N ILE A 519 -5.48 0.43 5.87
CA ILE A 519 -4.72 -0.64 5.20
C ILE A 519 -3.44 -0.13 4.52
N PHE A 520 -3.44 1.12 4.02
CA PHE A 520 -2.35 1.64 3.19
C PHE A 520 -1.13 2.04 4.03
N GLY A 521 -1.36 2.83 5.08
CA GLY A 521 -0.37 3.34 6.03
C GLY A 521 -0.32 2.59 7.35
N ARG A 522 -1.19 1.60 7.58
CA ARG A 522 -1.27 0.81 8.83
C ARG A 522 -1.52 1.67 10.07
N THR A 523 -2.22 2.79 9.88
CA THR A 523 -2.52 3.72 10.97
C THR A 523 -3.69 3.19 11.79
N GLU A 524 -3.47 2.98 13.09
CA GLU A 524 -4.53 2.65 14.05
C GLU A 524 -5.44 3.85 14.28
N PHE A 525 -6.73 3.66 14.08
CA PHE A 525 -7.77 4.60 14.47
C PHE A 525 -8.30 4.27 15.87
N PRO A 526 -9.06 5.16 16.53
CA PRO A 526 -9.66 4.87 17.83
C PRO A 526 -10.45 3.55 17.83
N ALA A 527 -10.39 2.80 18.93
CA ALA A 527 -11.14 1.55 19.04
C ALA A 527 -12.65 1.79 18.93
N VAL A 528 -13.37 0.82 18.37
CA VAL A 528 -14.82 0.85 18.27
C VAL A 528 -15.43 0.74 19.67
N GLY A 529 -16.08 1.82 20.11
CA GLY A 529 -16.77 1.92 21.39
C GLY A 529 -18.26 1.62 21.31
N ASP A 530 -19.02 2.15 22.26
CA ASP A 530 -20.48 2.03 22.33
C ASP A 530 -21.23 3.08 21.49
N SER A 531 -20.56 4.15 21.07
CA SER A 531 -21.14 5.22 20.26
C SER A 531 -20.88 4.99 18.77
N ALA A 532 -21.70 5.62 17.92
CA ALA A 532 -21.49 5.60 16.47
C ALA A 532 -20.08 6.11 16.12
N TYR A 533 -19.44 5.44 15.16
CA TYR A 533 -18.05 5.67 14.82
C TYR A 533 -17.91 6.84 13.86
N PHE A 534 -17.42 7.97 14.36
CA PHE A 534 -17.28 9.19 13.58
C PHE A 534 -16.07 9.15 12.66
N LEU A 535 -16.28 9.50 11.38
CA LEU A 535 -15.23 9.71 10.38
C LEU A 535 -15.43 11.03 9.64
N SER A 536 -14.31 11.62 9.23
CA SER A 536 -14.28 12.74 8.28
C SER A 536 -13.53 12.34 7.02
N LEU A 537 -14.10 12.67 5.87
CA LEU A 537 -13.61 12.27 4.56
C LEU A 537 -13.38 13.50 3.67
N SER A 538 -12.25 13.52 3.00
CA SER A 538 -11.94 14.54 1.99
C SER A 538 -12.75 14.32 0.71
N PRO A 539 -12.85 15.32 -0.18
CA PRO A 539 -13.52 15.19 -1.47
C PRO A 539 -13.04 13.96 -2.27
N HIS A 540 -13.99 13.09 -2.64
CA HIS A 540 -13.75 11.83 -3.36
C HIS A 540 -12.67 10.91 -2.74
N SER A 541 -12.40 11.02 -1.44
CA SER A 541 -11.50 10.09 -0.74
C SER A 541 -12.24 8.84 -0.28
N PHE A 542 -11.48 7.77 -0.08
CA PHE A 542 -11.98 6.55 0.53
C PHE A 542 -10.99 6.06 1.59
N TYR A 543 -11.45 5.18 2.47
CA TYR A 543 -10.65 4.44 3.42
C TYR A 543 -10.96 2.95 3.30
N TRP A 544 -9.93 2.12 3.39
CA TRP A 544 -10.06 0.70 3.68
C TRP A 544 -9.42 0.44 5.03
N PHE A 545 -10.16 -0.15 5.96
CA PHE A 545 -9.68 -0.53 7.28
C PHE A 545 -9.79 -2.03 7.48
N THR A 546 -8.80 -2.68 8.06
CA THR A 546 -9.01 -3.96 8.71
C THR A 546 -9.58 -3.72 10.10
N LEU A 547 -10.65 -4.42 10.46
CA LEU A 547 -11.21 -4.39 11.82
C LEU A 547 -10.55 -5.51 12.62
N THR A 548 -9.49 -5.17 13.34
CA THR A 548 -8.77 -6.15 14.17
C THR A 548 -9.22 -6.01 15.61
N VAL A 549 -9.77 -7.07 16.20
CA VAL A 549 -9.85 -7.14 17.66
C VAL A 549 -8.43 -7.04 18.16
N LYS A 550 -8.13 -6.05 19.01
CA LYS A 550 -6.92 -6.16 19.83
C LYS A 550 -7.13 -7.47 20.58
N LYS A 551 -6.46 -8.54 20.15
CA LYS A 551 -5.96 -9.50 21.13
C LYS A 551 -5.34 -8.59 22.16
N ASP A 552 -5.81 -8.66 23.39
CA ASP A 552 -5.04 -8.13 24.49
C ASP A 552 -3.62 -8.67 24.24
N ASN A 553 -2.76 -7.84 23.64
CA ASN A 553 -1.47 -7.59 24.22
C ASN A 553 -1.90 -7.18 25.60
N PHE A 554 -2.04 -8.19 26.45
CA PHE A 554 -2.14 -8.01 27.87
C PHE A 554 -1.19 -6.85 28.11
N SER A 555 -1.74 -5.74 28.62
CA SER A 555 -0.93 -4.86 29.42
C SER A 555 -0.45 -5.76 30.54
N LEU A 556 0.68 -6.41 30.27
CA LEU A 556 1.35 -7.29 31.16
C LEU A 556 1.98 -6.37 32.19
N HIS A 557 1.16 -5.97 33.15
CA HIS A 557 1.51 -6.33 34.50
C HIS A 557 1.46 -7.88 34.60
N LEU A 558 2.39 -8.56 33.91
CA LEU A 558 2.74 -9.94 34.25
C LEU A 558 3.76 -9.81 35.38
N PRO A 559 3.54 -10.49 36.52
CA PRO A 559 4.64 -10.86 37.39
C PRO A 559 5.65 -11.65 36.54
N GLN A 560 6.94 -11.29 36.60
CA GLN A 560 8.11 -12.06 36.09
C GLN A 560 7.75 -13.18 35.09
N ALA A 561 7.68 -12.85 33.80
CA ALA A 561 7.62 -13.88 32.75
C ALA A 561 8.91 -14.73 32.81
N GLU A 562 8.78 -16.06 32.74
CA GLU A 562 9.94 -16.94 32.61
C GLU A 562 10.79 -16.52 31.40
N LEU A 563 12.09 -16.34 31.62
CA LEU A 563 13.02 -15.95 30.56
C LEU A 563 13.04 -16.99 29.42
N PRO A 564 13.05 -16.57 28.13
CA PRO A 564 13.11 -17.49 27.00
C PRO A 564 14.37 -18.36 27.05
N LYS A 565 14.23 -19.66 26.79
CA LYS A 565 15.31 -20.66 26.92
C LYS A 565 15.82 -21.08 25.54
N PHE A 566 17.13 -20.95 25.29
CA PHE A 566 17.78 -21.36 24.04
C PHE A 566 18.85 -22.42 24.28
N ALA A 567 18.98 -23.35 23.33
CA ALA A 567 20.03 -24.37 23.33
C ALA A 567 21.08 -24.05 22.24
N VAL A 568 22.31 -23.75 22.67
CA VAL A 568 23.43 -23.31 21.84
C VAL A 568 24.53 -24.36 21.86
N SER A 569 25.10 -24.69 20.70
CA SER A 569 26.24 -25.62 20.58
C SER A 569 27.57 -24.96 21.01
N GLY A 570 28.50 -25.74 21.54
CA GLY A 570 29.79 -25.25 22.04
C GLY A 570 29.71 -24.64 23.44
N ASN A 571 30.41 -23.52 23.66
CA ASN A 571 30.45 -22.77 24.92
C ASN A 571 30.29 -21.25 24.70
N TRP A 572 30.28 -20.47 25.78
CA TRP A 572 30.09 -19.02 25.71
C TRP A 572 31.12 -18.27 24.83
N LYS A 573 32.40 -18.69 24.82
CA LYS A 573 33.44 -18.08 23.97
C LYS A 573 33.21 -18.32 22.47
N THR A 574 32.41 -19.34 22.12
CA THR A 574 32.09 -19.66 20.73
C THR A 574 30.63 -19.39 20.37
N ALA A 575 29.82 -18.85 21.30
CA ALA A 575 28.36 -18.78 21.19
C ALA A 575 27.86 -17.98 19.97
N PHE A 576 28.61 -16.98 19.53
CA PHE A 576 28.27 -16.16 18.34
C PHE A 576 29.01 -16.59 17.07
N THR A 577 29.70 -17.74 17.06
CA THR A 577 30.40 -18.26 15.87
C THR A 577 29.41 -18.84 14.85
N THR A 578 28.27 -19.34 15.32
CA THR A 578 27.17 -19.85 14.48
C THR A 578 26.02 -18.85 14.43
N SER A 579 25.32 -18.73 13.30
CA SER A 579 24.18 -17.79 13.16
C SER A 579 22.97 -18.13 14.04
N LYS A 580 22.92 -19.33 14.62
CA LYS A 580 21.75 -19.80 15.39
C LYS A 580 21.40 -18.88 16.57
N LEU A 581 22.38 -18.54 17.41
CA LEU A 581 22.13 -17.66 18.57
C LEU A 581 21.77 -16.23 18.11
N THR A 582 22.36 -15.74 17.01
CA THR A 582 21.99 -14.44 16.47
C THR A 582 20.54 -14.42 15.96
N ASP A 583 20.11 -15.49 15.26
CA ASP A 583 18.75 -15.62 14.75
C ASP A 583 17.72 -15.73 15.89
N ASP A 584 18.04 -16.52 16.93
CA ASP A 584 17.23 -16.68 18.14
C ASP A 584 17.08 -15.32 18.88
N LEU A 585 18.18 -14.55 19.02
CA LEU A 585 18.15 -13.25 19.68
C LEU A 585 17.39 -12.20 18.86
N VAL A 586 17.50 -12.21 17.53
CA VAL A 586 16.73 -11.30 16.66
C VAL A 586 15.22 -11.45 16.89
N SER A 587 14.74 -12.64 17.24
CA SER A 587 13.31 -12.89 17.51
C SER A 587 12.80 -12.27 18.82
N ILE A 588 13.65 -12.14 19.85
CA ILE A 588 13.25 -11.67 21.19
C ILE A 588 13.70 -10.24 21.53
N LEU A 589 14.77 -9.75 20.88
CA LEU A 589 15.33 -8.43 21.16
C LEU A 589 14.34 -7.27 20.94
N PRO A 590 13.41 -7.29 19.96
CA PRO A 590 12.44 -6.21 19.81
C PRO A 590 11.58 -5.96 21.06
N GLU A 591 11.21 -7.01 21.79
CA GLU A 591 10.42 -6.90 23.02
C GLU A 591 11.27 -6.40 24.18
N TYR A 592 12.48 -6.94 24.34
CA TYR A 592 13.45 -6.49 25.34
C TYR A 592 13.86 -5.01 25.17
N LEU A 593 14.04 -4.54 23.92
CA LEU A 593 14.37 -3.16 23.65
C LEU A 593 13.23 -2.21 24.05
N ARG A 594 11.96 -2.60 23.83
CA ARG A 594 10.81 -1.77 24.21
C ARG A 594 10.61 -1.65 25.72
N SER A 595 11.02 -2.64 26.51
CA SER A 595 10.97 -2.57 27.97
C SER A 595 12.16 -1.81 28.58
N SER A 596 13.20 -1.52 27.78
CA SER A 596 14.42 -0.85 28.24
C SER A 596 14.27 0.68 28.28
N HIS A 597 14.54 1.28 29.44
CA HIS A 597 14.42 2.75 29.63
C HIS A 597 15.34 3.60 28.74
N TRP A 598 16.45 3.04 28.26
CA TRP A 598 17.41 3.74 27.39
C TRP A 598 17.02 3.72 25.90
N PHE A 599 16.00 2.94 25.51
CA PHE A 599 15.60 2.81 24.11
C PHE A 599 14.72 4.00 23.68
N SER A 600 15.18 4.78 22.69
CA SER A 600 14.46 5.98 22.21
C SER A 600 13.38 5.70 21.15
N GLY A 601 13.26 4.45 20.69
CA GLY A 601 12.33 4.04 19.63
C GLY A 601 10.98 3.51 20.12
N THR A 602 10.62 3.71 21.39
CA THR A 602 9.40 3.14 22.01
C THR A 602 8.10 3.52 21.31
N ASP A 603 8.06 4.70 20.69
CA ASP A 603 6.88 5.24 20.00
C ASP A 603 6.79 4.85 18.51
N ARG A 604 7.72 4.04 17.99
CA ARG A 604 7.80 3.64 16.58
C ARG A 604 7.72 2.12 16.41
N THR A 605 7.05 1.66 15.36
CA THR A 605 6.94 0.24 15.05
C THR A 605 8.20 -0.28 14.37
N ILE A 606 8.93 -1.18 15.03
CA ILE A 606 10.08 -1.90 14.47
C ILE A 606 9.58 -2.85 13.38
N GLN A 607 9.98 -2.62 12.12
CA GLN A 607 9.67 -3.47 10.97
C GLN A 607 10.60 -4.68 10.89
N SER A 608 11.89 -4.48 11.18
CA SER A 608 12.90 -5.55 11.20
C SER A 608 14.06 -5.17 12.11
N LEU A 609 14.68 -6.16 12.74
CA LEU A 609 15.91 -6.03 13.52
C LEU A 609 16.97 -6.98 12.94
N GLN A 610 18.21 -6.51 12.83
CA GLN A 610 19.36 -7.33 12.41
C GLN A 610 20.53 -7.09 13.35
N ILE A 611 21.31 -8.13 13.64
CA ILE A 611 22.61 -7.99 14.33
C ILE A 611 23.68 -7.81 13.25
N GLY A 612 24.13 -6.57 13.07
CA GLY A 612 25.09 -6.22 12.02
C GLY A 612 26.55 -6.48 12.41
N GLU A 613 26.85 -6.56 13.71
CA GLU A 613 28.19 -6.81 14.23
C GLU A 613 28.15 -7.45 15.61
N VAL A 614 29.17 -8.28 15.89
CA VAL A 614 29.46 -8.89 17.19
C VAL A 614 30.95 -8.70 17.51
N VAL A 615 31.26 -7.88 18.52
CA VAL A 615 32.65 -7.64 18.96
C VAL A 615 32.91 -8.32 20.31
N PRO A 616 33.81 -9.32 20.41
CA PRO A 616 34.21 -9.90 21.68
C PRO A 616 35.17 -8.98 22.45
N VAL A 617 34.85 -8.72 23.72
CA VAL A 617 35.67 -7.96 24.67
C VAL A 617 36.06 -8.90 25.82
N GLU A 618 37.36 -9.20 25.92
CA GLU A 618 37.91 -9.99 27.01
C GLU A 618 38.08 -9.12 28.27
N CYS A 619 37.51 -9.57 29.38
CA CYS A 619 37.53 -8.86 30.66
C CYS A 619 37.69 -9.84 31.85
N LYS A 620 37.96 -9.31 33.04
CA LYS A 620 37.96 -10.10 34.28
C LYS A 620 36.61 -9.95 34.97
N ASN A 621 35.98 -11.04 35.38
CA ASN A 621 34.73 -11.01 36.13
C ASN A 621 34.95 -10.58 37.59
N SER A 622 33.87 -10.45 38.36
CA SER A 622 33.90 -10.06 39.78
C SER A 622 34.70 -11.00 40.69
N THR A 623 35.01 -12.22 40.23
CA THR A 623 35.84 -13.22 40.94
C THR A 623 37.29 -13.27 40.46
N GLY A 624 37.68 -12.40 39.52
CA GLY A 624 39.04 -12.33 38.96
C GLY A 624 39.34 -13.34 37.85
N LEU A 625 38.36 -14.14 37.42
CA LEU A 625 38.47 -15.09 36.30
C LEU A 625 38.22 -14.38 34.96
N GLU A 626 38.85 -14.88 33.89
CA GLU A 626 38.61 -14.40 32.53
C GLU A 626 37.16 -14.65 32.10
N SER A 627 36.53 -13.62 31.54
CA SER A 627 35.19 -13.66 30.96
C SER A 627 35.20 -12.91 29.62
N THR A 628 34.26 -13.26 28.75
CA THR A 628 34.08 -12.61 27.45
C THR A 628 32.71 -11.94 27.42
N ILE A 629 32.65 -10.68 27.02
CA ILE A 629 31.40 -9.94 26.82
C ILE A 629 31.35 -9.50 25.36
N TYR A 630 30.18 -9.63 24.73
CA TYR A 630 30.01 -9.28 23.33
C TYR A 630 29.28 -7.96 23.18
N ILE A 631 29.81 -7.05 22.37
CA ILE A 631 29.10 -5.84 21.96
C ILE A 631 28.37 -6.14 20.65
N LEU A 632 27.04 -6.06 20.67
CA LEU A 632 26.18 -6.24 19.50
C LEU A 632 25.81 -4.88 18.91
N LEU A 633 25.97 -4.71 17.60
CA LEU A 633 25.39 -3.58 16.86
C LEU A 633 24.08 -4.01 16.20
N LEU A 634 22.97 -3.52 16.75
CA LEU A 634 21.61 -3.84 16.31
C LEU A 634 21.15 -2.79 15.31
N GLN A 635 20.88 -3.18 14.07
CA GLN A 635 20.30 -2.31 13.05
C GLN A 635 18.78 -2.49 13.02
N LEU A 636 18.05 -1.42 13.32
CA LEU A 636 16.59 -1.40 13.37
C LEU A 636 16.04 -0.60 12.19
N ASN A 637 15.11 -1.21 11.46
CA ASN A 637 14.29 -0.52 10.47
C ASN A 637 12.89 -0.33 11.05
N TYR A 638 12.33 0.88 10.89
CA TYR A 638 10.99 1.23 11.37
C TYR A 638 10.01 1.34 10.20
N THR A 639 8.71 1.18 10.47
CA THR A 639 7.66 1.46 9.47
C THR A 639 7.63 2.93 9.07
N GLU A 640 8.14 3.81 9.94
CA GLU A 640 8.20 5.27 9.77
C GLU A 640 9.54 5.81 10.29
N GLY A 641 10.21 6.67 9.50
CA GLY A 641 11.50 7.29 9.87
C GLY A 641 12.72 6.61 9.24
N MET A 642 13.92 7.07 9.62
CA MET A 642 15.19 6.47 9.17
C MET A 642 15.58 5.28 10.07
N SER A 643 16.38 4.37 9.53
CA SER A 643 16.96 3.25 10.29
C SER A 643 17.89 3.77 11.38
N GLU A 644 17.98 3.04 12.49
CA GLU A 644 18.82 3.40 13.64
C GLU A 644 19.71 2.23 14.05
N THR A 645 20.91 2.53 14.55
CA THR A 645 21.84 1.52 15.07
C THR A 645 21.97 1.67 16.58
N TYR A 646 21.78 0.56 17.31
CA TYR A 646 21.86 0.49 18.77
C TYR A 646 23.01 -0.43 19.22
N VAL A 647 23.64 -0.09 20.33
CA VAL A 647 24.74 -0.85 20.96
C VAL A 647 24.21 -1.59 22.17
N LEU A 648 24.32 -2.92 22.15
CA LEU A 648 23.92 -3.79 23.25
C LEU A 648 25.09 -4.70 23.68
N PRO A 649 25.78 -4.41 24.81
CA PRO A 649 26.73 -5.33 25.40
C PRO A 649 25.98 -6.48 26.09
N VAL A 650 26.34 -7.73 25.78
CA VAL A 650 25.72 -8.93 26.35
C VAL A 650 26.77 -9.83 27.00
N GLY A 651 26.44 -10.30 28.20
CA GLY A 651 27.25 -11.23 28.99
C GLY A 651 26.45 -12.47 29.36
N TRP A 652 27.15 -13.54 29.75
CA TRP A 652 26.54 -14.78 30.26
C TRP A 652 27.12 -15.12 31.62
N LYS A 653 26.26 -15.59 32.53
CA LYS A 653 26.66 -16.07 33.87
C LYS A 653 25.84 -17.29 34.26
N GLU A 654 26.45 -18.22 34.98
CA GLU A 654 25.75 -19.37 35.57
C GLU A 654 24.69 -18.91 36.58
N LEU A 655 23.57 -19.64 36.61
CA LEU A 655 22.38 -19.25 37.37
C LEU A 655 22.54 -19.61 38.86
N GLN A 656 22.94 -18.63 39.68
CA GLN A 656 22.94 -18.74 41.15
C GLN A 656 22.03 -17.65 41.76
N GLY A 657 20.75 -17.96 41.97
CA GLY A 657 19.78 -17.07 42.64
C GLY A 657 18.93 -16.16 41.72
N ASP A 658 18.05 -15.37 42.36
CA ASP A 658 16.93 -14.64 41.73
C ASP A 658 17.32 -13.80 40.51
N ALA A 659 16.51 -13.90 39.45
CA ALA A 659 16.75 -13.28 38.16
C ALA A 659 16.69 -11.74 38.26
N ASN A 660 17.82 -11.12 37.94
CA ASN A 660 18.05 -9.67 37.99
C ASN A 660 17.22 -8.92 36.92
N GLU A 661 16.90 -7.63 37.15
CA GLU A 661 16.09 -6.76 36.26
C GLU A 661 16.61 -6.56 34.81
N ARG A 662 17.79 -7.10 34.46
CA ARG A 662 18.45 -6.96 33.14
C ARG A 662 18.70 -8.28 32.41
N ALA A 663 17.98 -9.34 32.78
CA ALA A 663 18.05 -10.63 32.10
C ALA A 663 17.33 -10.59 30.74
N ILE A 664 17.96 -11.16 29.71
CA ILE A 664 17.46 -11.20 28.33
C ILE A 664 16.90 -12.59 28.00
N ALA A 665 17.67 -13.65 28.30
CA ALA A 665 17.33 -15.04 27.99
C ALA A 665 18.10 -16.03 28.88
N GLN A 666 17.65 -17.28 28.94
CA GLN A 666 18.38 -18.40 29.51
C GLN A 666 19.07 -19.19 28.39
N ILE A 667 20.36 -19.47 28.55
CA ILE A 667 21.17 -20.20 27.58
C ILE A 667 21.64 -21.50 28.21
N HIS A 668 21.37 -22.60 27.51
CA HIS A 668 21.86 -23.94 27.82
C HIS A 668 22.86 -24.38 26.75
N PHE A 669 24.02 -24.87 27.18
CA PHE A 669 25.04 -25.49 26.33
C PHE A 669 24.99 -27.02 26.49
N PRO A 670 24.32 -27.78 25.60
CA PRO A 670 24.10 -29.21 25.79
C PRO A 670 25.37 -30.06 25.85
N GLU A 671 26.46 -29.58 25.22
CA GLU A 671 27.74 -30.29 25.16
C GLU A 671 28.54 -30.19 26.45
N THR A 672 28.46 -29.06 27.15
CA THR A 672 29.14 -28.81 28.43
C THR A 672 28.20 -28.99 29.63
N ASN A 673 26.89 -29.14 29.39
CA ASN A 673 25.82 -29.15 30.39
C ASN A 673 25.81 -27.88 31.27
N GLU A 674 26.27 -26.76 30.71
CA GLU A 674 26.31 -25.46 31.38
C GLU A 674 24.99 -24.72 31.15
N PHE A 675 24.46 -24.12 32.23
CA PHE A 675 23.18 -23.41 32.21
C PHE A 675 23.33 -22.04 32.87
N GLY A 676 22.92 -21.00 32.16
CA GLY A 676 23.09 -19.63 32.65
C GLY A 676 22.15 -18.61 32.01
N VAL A 677 22.27 -17.36 32.45
CA VAL A 677 21.46 -16.23 32.00
C VAL A 677 22.30 -15.32 31.12
N LEU A 678 21.76 -14.99 29.94
CA LEU A 678 22.19 -13.88 29.11
C LEU A 678 21.63 -12.57 29.69
N PHE A 679 22.49 -11.58 29.91
CA PHE A 679 22.11 -10.30 30.51
C PHE A 679 22.76 -9.11 29.78
N ASP A 680 22.16 -7.92 29.90
CA ASP A 680 22.78 -6.67 29.45
C ASP A 680 23.96 -6.31 30.35
N ALA A 681 25.16 -6.41 29.78
CA ALA A 681 26.42 -6.29 30.49
C ALA A 681 26.92 -4.84 30.64
N ALA A 682 26.10 -3.84 30.29
CA ALA A 682 26.47 -2.44 30.45
C ALA A 682 26.72 -2.02 31.91
N THR A 683 26.38 -2.86 32.88
CA THR A 683 26.64 -2.65 34.32
C THR A 683 27.72 -3.56 34.89
N ASP A 684 28.28 -4.47 34.08
CA ASP A 684 29.30 -5.39 34.53
C ASP A 684 30.59 -4.63 34.86
N LYS A 685 31.03 -4.68 36.12
CA LYS A 685 32.23 -3.95 36.57
C LYS A 685 33.48 -4.38 35.79
N GLY A 686 33.57 -5.66 35.41
CA GLY A 686 34.67 -6.21 34.62
C GLY A 686 34.73 -5.62 33.22
N PHE A 687 33.60 -5.62 32.53
CA PHE A 687 33.43 -4.98 31.23
C PHE A 687 33.79 -3.50 31.24
N LEU A 688 33.23 -2.75 32.18
CA LEU A 688 33.44 -1.30 32.29
C LEU A 688 34.91 -0.98 32.58
N SER A 689 35.59 -1.79 33.38
CA SER A 689 37.03 -1.65 33.61
C SER A 689 37.84 -1.95 32.35
N ALA A 690 37.46 -3.00 31.60
CA ALA A 690 38.10 -3.35 30.34
C ALA A 690 37.96 -2.24 29.28
N LEU A 691 36.81 -1.54 29.22
CA LEU A 691 36.61 -0.39 28.34
C LEU A 691 37.57 0.77 28.68
N LEU A 692 37.76 1.08 29.96
CA LEU A 692 38.72 2.11 30.39
C LEU A 692 40.15 1.71 30.05
N GLU A 693 40.53 0.46 30.33
CA GLU A 693 41.85 -0.08 29.95
C GLU A 693 42.08 -0.04 28.45
N ALA A 694 41.03 -0.32 27.66
CA ALA A 694 41.11 -0.30 26.21
C ALA A 694 41.44 1.09 25.68
N ILE A 695 40.76 2.13 26.20
CA ILE A 695 41.07 3.53 25.86
C ILE A 695 42.49 3.87 26.29
N ALA A 696 42.85 3.60 27.55
CA ALA A 696 44.14 3.99 28.12
C ALA A 696 45.34 3.35 27.42
N HIS A 697 45.24 2.08 27.03
CA HIS A 697 46.33 1.32 26.42
C HIS A 697 46.18 1.16 24.90
N SER A 698 45.25 1.89 24.27
CA SER A 698 44.96 1.78 22.84
C SER A 698 44.69 0.34 22.37
N ARG A 699 43.96 -0.45 23.16
CA ARG A 699 43.65 -1.84 22.78
C ARG A 699 42.67 -1.86 21.61
N ASN A 700 42.77 -2.92 20.81
CA ASN A 700 41.83 -3.21 19.74
C ASN A 700 41.13 -4.55 20.00
N TYR A 701 39.85 -4.62 19.67
CA TYR A 701 39.05 -5.84 19.70
C TYR A 701 38.50 -6.08 18.29
N THR A 702 38.75 -7.27 17.75
CA THR A 702 38.34 -7.63 16.38
C THR A 702 37.00 -8.35 16.42
N GLY A 703 35.99 -7.77 15.79
CA GLY A 703 34.68 -8.38 15.58
C GLY A 703 34.60 -9.16 14.27
N VAL A 704 33.37 -9.45 13.85
CA VAL A 704 33.07 -10.20 12.63
C VAL A 704 33.29 -9.36 11.37
N ALA A 705 32.87 -8.09 11.38
CA ALA A 705 32.92 -7.20 10.21
C ALA A 705 33.91 -6.02 10.37
N GLY A 706 34.28 -5.67 11.60
CA GLY A 706 35.11 -4.52 11.93
C GLY A 706 35.89 -4.66 13.23
N LYS A 707 36.38 -3.54 13.75
CA LYS A 707 37.20 -3.48 14.97
C LYS A 707 36.73 -2.36 15.88
N LEU A 708 36.72 -2.63 17.19
CA LEU A 708 36.58 -1.62 18.24
C LEU A 708 37.97 -1.16 18.68
N LEU A 709 38.20 0.14 18.71
CA LEU A 709 39.47 0.78 19.02
C LEU A 709 39.32 1.69 20.23
N GLY A 710 40.19 1.52 21.22
CA GLY A 710 40.39 2.53 22.26
C GLY A 710 41.37 3.60 21.78
N ILE A 711 40.99 4.86 21.91
CA ILE A 711 41.80 6.01 21.47
C ILE A 711 42.02 6.93 22.68
N PRO A 712 43.23 6.95 23.27
CA PRO A 712 43.55 7.87 24.35
C PRO A 712 43.83 9.27 23.80
N ASP A 713 43.47 10.29 24.58
CA ASP A 713 43.93 11.66 24.34
C ASP A 713 45.28 11.92 25.05
N LYS A 714 45.98 12.99 24.66
CA LYS A 714 47.23 13.43 25.30
C LYS A 714 47.06 13.69 26.80
N ALA A 715 45.86 14.09 27.23
CA ALA A 715 45.54 14.36 28.63
C ALA A 715 45.45 13.09 29.51
N LEU A 716 45.25 11.89 28.92
CA LEU A 716 45.13 10.62 29.64
C LEU A 716 46.48 9.92 29.83
N THR A 717 47.42 10.11 28.89
CA THR A 717 48.73 9.41 28.84
C THR A 717 49.68 9.79 29.97
N SER A 718 49.38 10.84 30.74
CA SER A 718 50.20 11.36 31.85
C SER A 718 49.77 10.92 33.26
N GLU A 719 48.73 10.10 33.40
CA GLU A 719 48.16 9.72 34.71
C GLU A 719 48.65 8.34 35.21
N PRO A 720 49.21 8.22 36.43
CA PRO A 720 49.65 6.94 36.96
C PRO A 720 48.50 6.12 37.57
N ASP A 721 48.55 4.81 37.26
CA ASP A 721 47.77 3.68 37.80
C ASP A 721 46.24 3.77 37.72
N LEU A 722 45.70 3.46 36.52
CA LEU A 722 44.26 3.34 36.26
C LEU A 722 43.63 2.05 36.81
N SER A 723 44.44 1.09 37.29
CA SER A 723 43.97 -0.23 37.72
C SER A 723 43.20 -0.22 39.05
N GLN A 724 43.22 0.91 39.78
CA GLN A 724 42.55 1.06 41.08
C GLN A 724 41.21 1.83 41.00
N LEU A 725 40.79 2.28 39.82
CA LEU A 725 39.57 3.08 39.67
C LEU A 725 38.34 2.18 39.47
N GLU A 726 37.56 1.98 40.54
CA GLU A 726 36.32 1.20 40.44
C GLU A 726 35.21 1.93 39.66
N PRO A 727 34.57 1.27 38.68
CA PRO A 727 33.45 1.84 37.93
C PRO A 727 32.18 1.91 38.78
N HIS A 728 31.52 3.06 38.77
CA HIS A 728 30.25 3.34 39.43
C HIS A 728 29.24 3.89 38.42
N LEU A 729 28.02 3.35 38.41
CA LEU A 729 26.96 3.80 37.50
C LEU A 729 26.19 4.98 38.09
N PHE A 730 25.80 5.92 37.23
CA PHE A 730 24.80 6.93 37.60
C PHE A 730 23.41 6.29 37.70
N ARG A 731 22.67 6.54 38.81
CA ARG A 731 21.42 5.83 39.17
C ARG A 731 20.24 5.99 38.21
N LYS A 732 20.26 6.90 37.24
CA LYS A 732 19.14 7.15 36.30
C LYS A 732 19.64 7.13 34.86
N GLU A 733 19.29 6.08 34.12
CA GLU A 733 19.54 5.97 32.68
C GLU A 733 18.38 6.61 31.91
N HIS A 734 18.64 7.69 31.17
CA HIS A 734 17.64 8.35 30.32
C HIS A 734 17.81 8.05 28.82
N SER A 735 19.04 7.75 28.36
CA SER A 735 19.31 7.43 26.94
C SER A 735 20.66 6.75 26.70
N ASN A 736 21.69 7.09 27.49
CA ASN A 736 23.03 6.49 27.42
C ASN A 736 23.45 5.95 28.81
N THR A 737 24.38 5.01 28.83
CA THR A 737 24.95 4.49 30.09
C THR A 737 26.15 5.34 30.48
N SER A 738 26.06 6.04 31.62
CA SER A 738 27.15 6.86 32.15
C SER A 738 27.81 6.17 33.34
N VAL A 739 29.13 6.14 33.36
CA VAL A 739 29.95 5.43 34.35
C VAL A 739 31.02 6.38 34.87
N SER A 740 31.09 6.60 36.18
CA SER A 740 32.19 7.29 36.82
C SER A 740 33.28 6.31 37.25
N TYR A 741 34.53 6.71 37.10
CA TYR A 741 35.72 5.99 37.58
C TYR A 741 36.36 6.82 38.69
N GLY A 742 35.97 6.52 39.93
CA GLY A 742 36.28 7.35 41.08
C GLY A 742 35.81 8.79 40.91
N ASP A 743 36.65 9.73 41.32
CA ASP A 743 36.50 11.18 41.17
C ASP A 743 37.30 11.74 39.98
N ARG A 744 37.71 10.88 39.04
CA ARG A 744 38.65 11.25 37.96
C ARG A 744 38.03 11.31 36.58
N PHE A 745 37.25 10.32 36.19
CA PHE A 745 36.72 10.20 34.83
C PHE A 745 35.25 9.82 34.79
N VAL A 746 34.59 10.19 33.68
CA VAL A 746 33.26 9.70 33.31
C VAL A 746 33.33 9.12 31.91
N LEU A 747 32.93 7.87 31.73
CA LEU A 747 32.67 7.27 30.43
C LEU A 747 31.18 7.31 30.13
N LYS A 748 30.84 7.87 28.98
CA LYS A 748 29.51 7.80 28.40
C LYS A 748 29.51 6.71 27.31
N LEU A 749 28.89 5.58 27.59
CA LEU A 749 28.66 4.51 26.62
C LEU A 749 27.38 4.83 25.84
N LEU A 750 27.54 5.05 24.54
CA LEU A 750 26.47 5.45 23.63
C LEU A 750 25.61 4.23 23.29
N ARG A 751 24.32 4.28 23.63
CA ARG A 751 23.37 3.18 23.32
C ARG A 751 22.81 3.28 21.91
N LYS A 752 22.73 4.48 21.35
CA LYS A 752 22.39 4.75 19.95
C LYS A 752 23.60 5.39 19.28
N VAL A 753 23.99 4.86 18.12
CA VAL A 753 25.17 5.32 17.37
C VAL A 753 24.80 5.62 15.93
N GLU A 754 25.58 6.50 15.31
CA GLU A 754 25.40 6.95 13.93
C GLU A 754 26.73 6.85 13.18
N GLU A 755 26.66 6.50 11.89
CA GLU A 755 27.84 6.45 11.01
C GLU A 755 28.33 7.88 10.75
N GLY A 756 29.60 8.17 11.06
CA GLY A 756 30.24 9.46 10.83
C GLY A 756 30.89 10.05 12.09
N ILE A 757 31.30 11.30 11.98
CA ILE A 757 31.92 12.02 13.10
C ILE A 757 30.84 12.27 14.16
N ASN A 758 31.07 11.82 15.39
CA ASN A 758 30.16 12.10 16.50
C ASN A 758 30.35 13.57 16.97
N PRO A 759 29.31 14.42 16.93
CA PRO A 759 29.46 15.83 17.24
C PRO A 759 29.94 16.13 18.67
N GLU A 760 29.52 15.33 19.66
CA GLU A 760 29.94 15.50 21.06
C GLU A 760 31.43 15.23 21.21
N LEU A 761 31.94 14.20 20.52
CA LEU A 761 33.37 13.88 20.51
C LEU A 761 34.20 14.92 19.77
N GLU A 762 33.74 15.39 18.60
CA GLU A 762 34.42 16.39 17.78
C GLU A 762 34.50 17.76 18.49
N ILE A 763 33.37 18.26 18.96
CA ILE A 763 33.29 19.53 19.71
C ILE A 763 34.12 19.43 20.99
N GLY A 764 34.00 18.33 21.73
CA GLY A 764 34.75 18.12 22.96
C GLY A 764 36.26 18.08 22.75
N ARG A 765 36.74 17.40 21.69
CA ARG A 765 38.16 17.39 21.31
C ARG A 765 38.64 18.80 20.92
N PHE A 766 37.89 19.52 20.10
CA PHE A 766 38.22 20.89 19.70
C PHE A 766 38.38 21.82 20.91
N LEU A 767 37.44 21.79 21.86
CA LEU A 767 37.51 22.60 23.08
C LEU A 767 38.69 22.20 23.98
N THR A 768 38.99 20.90 24.05
CA THR A 768 40.11 20.35 24.84
C THR A 768 41.46 20.79 24.28
N ASP A 769 41.64 20.68 22.96
CA ASP A 769 42.90 21.02 22.28
C ASP A 769 43.18 22.52 22.29
N ARG A 770 42.13 23.33 22.08
CA ARG A 770 42.27 24.79 21.99
C ARG A 770 42.27 25.50 23.35
N LYS A 771 41.79 24.83 24.42
CA LYS A 771 41.69 25.37 25.80
C LYS A 771 40.96 26.72 25.88
N LEU A 772 39.86 26.86 25.14
CA LEU A 772 39.20 28.15 24.91
C LEU A 772 38.27 28.61 26.05
N ILE A 773 37.81 27.69 26.89
CA ILE A 773 36.88 27.96 28.00
C ILE A 773 37.29 27.16 29.24
N GLN A 774 36.96 27.64 30.44
CA GLN A 774 37.35 26.99 31.71
C GLN A 774 36.29 26.05 32.28
N HIS A 775 35.03 26.17 31.85
CA HIS A 775 33.87 25.52 32.48
C HIS A 775 33.27 24.41 31.59
N PHE A 776 34.09 23.44 31.19
CA PHE A 776 33.66 22.25 30.46
C PHE A 776 34.44 21.03 30.95
N ALA A 777 33.96 19.82 30.65
CA ALA A 777 34.68 18.58 30.93
C ALA A 777 35.59 18.22 29.74
N PRO A 778 36.92 18.25 29.88
CA PRO A 778 37.82 17.89 28.80
C PRO A 778 37.67 16.42 28.40
N ILE A 779 37.71 16.15 27.09
CA ILE A 779 37.76 14.80 26.53
C ILE A 779 39.16 14.22 26.78
N VAL A 780 39.21 13.01 27.30
CA VAL A 780 40.47 12.32 27.60
C VAL A 780 40.61 11.00 26.84
N GLY A 781 39.57 10.57 26.13
CA GLY A 781 39.65 9.44 25.20
C GLY A 781 38.30 9.05 24.62
N ALA A 782 38.30 8.07 23.72
CA ALA A 782 37.11 7.55 23.07
C ALA A 782 37.22 6.07 22.72
N LEU A 783 36.07 5.42 22.54
CA LEU A 783 35.93 4.12 21.90
C LEU A 783 35.27 4.33 20.55
N GLU A 784 35.96 3.93 19.49
CA GLU A 784 35.50 4.09 18.11
C GLU A 784 35.43 2.71 17.44
N TYR A 785 34.37 2.46 16.68
CA TYR A 785 34.24 1.27 15.84
C TYR A 785 34.49 1.62 14.38
N GLN A 786 35.30 0.79 13.73
CA GLN A 786 35.71 0.95 12.34
C GLN A 786 35.49 -0.34 11.55
N ALA A 787 34.79 -0.24 10.41
CA ALA A 787 34.62 -1.32 9.45
C ALA A 787 35.16 -0.91 8.07
N SER A 788 35.60 -1.88 7.27
CA SER A 788 36.18 -1.60 5.95
C SER A 788 35.16 -0.94 5.02
N GLY A 789 35.48 0.26 4.51
CA GLY A 789 34.62 0.99 3.57
C GLY A 789 33.41 1.69 4.20
N LYS A 790 33.30 1.72 5.54
CA LYS A 790 32.25 2.45 6.27
C LYS A 790 32.81 3.63 7.09
N PRO A 791 32.02 4.68 7.35
CA PRO A 791 32.41 5.74 8.29
C PRO A 791 32.63 5.19 9.71
N ILE A 792 33.46 5.88 10.49
CA ILE A 792 33.73 5.55 11.90
C ILE A 792 32.45 5.80 12.73
N MET A 793 32.24 5.01 13.78
CA MET A 793 31.17 5.23 14.77
C MET A 793 31.77 5.38 16.17
N ALA A 794 31.42 6.46 16.88
CA ALA A 794 31.78 6.56 18.30
C ALA A 794 30.83 5.68 19.13
N ILE A 795 31.40 4.80 19.95
CA ILE A 795 30.66 3.91 20.86
C ILE A 795 30.77 4.39 22.31
N GLY A 796 31.87 5.05 22.68
CA GLY A 796 32.06 5.58 24.02
C GLY A 796 32.91 6.84 24.03
N ILE A 797 32.60 7.75 24.96
CA ILE A 797 33.30 9.03 25.13
C ILE A 797 33.77 9.13 26.58
N LEU A 798 35.08 9.30 26.80
CA LEU A 798 35.69 9.43 28.12
C LEU A 798 36.08 10.88 28.37
N GLN A 799 35.60 11.44 29.47
CA GLN A 799 35.85 12.83 29.88
C GLN A 799 36.32 12.91 31.33
N LYS A 800 36.93 14.04 31.74
CA LYS A 800 37.25 14.26 33.17
C LYS A 800 35.98 14.41 34.01
N PHE A 801 36.03 13.87 35.21
CA PHE A 801 35.01 14.08 36.24
C PHE A 801 35.17 15.50 36.82
N ILE A 802 34.06 16.17 37.08
CA ILE A 802 34.03 17.49 37.73
C ILE A 802 33.56 17.27 39.18
N PRO A 803 34.41 17.45 40.19
CA PRO A 803 34.03 17.28 41.60
C PRO A 803 32.92 18.24 42.03
N ASP A 804 32.13 17.82 43.02
CA ASP A 804 31.06 18.60 43.66
C ASP A 804 29.95 19.11 42.71
N SER A 805 29.84 18.56 41.50
CA SER A 805 28.76 18.89 40.57
C SER A 805 27.46 18.20 40.95
N ARG A 806 26.37 18.96 41.13
CA ARG A 806 25.01 18.43 41.18
C ARG A 806 24.46 18.29 39.76
N ASP A 807 23.67 17.24 39.54
CA ASP A 807 22.91 17.06 38.31
C ASP A 807 21.89 18.22 38.15
N ALA A 808 21.93 18.87 36.98
CA ALA A 808 21.08 20.03 36.69
C ALA A 808 19.59 19.67 36.70
N TRP A 809 19.25 18.42 36.35
CA TRP A 809 17.88 17.93 36.38
C TRP A 809 17.36 17.80 37.81
N SER A 810 18.10 17.10 38.70
CA SER A 810 17.77 17.05 40.12
C SER A 810 17.72 18.43 40.77
N TYR A 811 18.69 19.32 40.48
CA TYR A 811 18.67 20.70 40.98
C TYR A 811 17.43 21.48 40.50
N THR A 812 17.06 21.31 39.23
CA THR A 812 15.86 21.95 38.66
C THR A 812 14.60 21.38 39.27
N LEU A 813 14.48 20.07 39.47
CA LEU A 813 13.32 19.43 40.10
C LEU A 813 13.16 19.85 41.57
N ASP A 814 14.26 19.92 42.33
CA ASP A 814 14.25 20.41 43.71
C ASP A 814 13.74 21.86 43.74
N THR A 815 14.28 22.72 42.87
CA THR A 815 13.83 24.12 42.74
C THR A 815 12.37 24.22 42.30
N LEU A 816 11.92 23.36 41.39
CA LEU A 816 10.55 23.35 40.90
C LEU A 816 9.57 22.95 42.00
N ARG A 817 9.96 21.98 42.85
CA ARG A 817 9.20 21.61 44.04
C ARG A 817 9.10 22.79 45.00
N ASP A 818 10.23 23.44 45.29
CA ASP A 818 10.28 24.60 46.18
C ASP A 818 9.44 25.77 45.61
N TYR A 819 9.48 26.00 44.29
CA TYR A 819 8.61 26.96 43.60
C TYR A 819 7.12 26.67 43.85
N PHE A 820 6.68 25.41 43.68
CA PHE A 820 5.28 25.05 43.92
C PHE A 820 4.90 25.19 45.41
N GLU A 821 5.78 24.83 46.35
CA GLU A 821 5.57 25.07 47.77
C GLU A 821 5.45 26.58 48.09
N GLN A 822 6.23 27.43 47.40
CA GLN A 822 6.25 28.88 47.57
C GLN A 822 4.99 29.54 46.98
N VAL A 823 4.50 29.06 45.83
CA VAL A 823 3.21 29.48 45.26
C VAL A 823 2.06 29.19 46.23
N MET A 824 2.04 27.99 46.84
CA MET A 824 1.03 27.60 47.82
C MET A 824 1.09 28.44 49.12
N THR A 825 2.27 28.96 49.50
CA THR A 825 2.42 29.82 50.70
C THR A 825 2.10 31.29 50.43
N VAL A 826 2.33 31.78 49.21
CA VAL A 826 1.88 33.13 48.78
C VAL A 826 0.35 33.17 48.68
N GLU A 827 -0.31 32.08 48.27
CA GLU A 827 -1.78 31.92 48.36
C GLU A 827 -2.32 32.12 49.80
N ALA A 828 -1.67 31.54 50.81
CA ALA A 828 -2.10 31.63 52.21
C ALA A 828 -1.93 33.02 52.84
N LYS A 829 -1.06 33.88 52.29
CA LYS A 829 -0.86 35.27 52.75
C LYS A 829 -1.87 36.25 52.13
N HIS A 830 -2.42 35.94 50.96
CA HIS A 830 -3.40 36.80 50.27
C HIS A 830 -4.86 36.37 50.48
N SER A 831 -5.11 35.24 51.16
CA SER A 831 -6.46 34.70 51.40
C SER A 831 -7.20 35.27 52.62
N THR A 832 -6.68 36.30 53.31
CA THR A 832 -7.38 36.89 54.47
C THR A 832 -8.42 37.96 54.12
N ASP A 833 -8.51 38.40 52.87
CA ASP A 833 -9.56 39.33 52.43
C ASP A 833 -10.45 38.70 51.35
N ASN A 834 -11.71 38.44 51.75
CA ASN A 834 -12.89 38.02 50.98
C ASN A 834 -13.15 36.50 50.85
N LEU A 835 -13.97 36.02 51.79
CA LEU A 835 -14.83 34.84 51.64
C LEU A 835 -15.92 35.09 50.57
N SER A 836 -15.76 34.53 49.37
CA SER A 836 -16.91 34.19 48.52
C SER A 836 -16.65 32.96 47.65
N THR A 837 -17.60 32.04 47.71
CA THR A 837 -17.73 30.71 47.11
C THR A 837 -17.56 30.63 45.57
N ALA A 838 -16.55 29.90 45.09
CA ALA A 838 -16.56 29.00 43.90
C ALA A 838 -15.13 28.43 43.63
N PRO A 839 -14.93 27.17 43.18
CA PRO A 839 -13.62 26.51 43.08
C PRO A 839 -12.89 26.62 41.71
N GLU A 840 -13.13 27.65 40.89
CA GLU A 840 -12.69 27.62 39.47
C GLU A 840 -11.77 28.74 38.95
N ASN A 841 -11.28 29.68 39.75
CA ASN A 841 -10.28 30.65 39.27
C ASN A 841 -9.29 31.03 40.38
N TYR A 842 -8.26 30.21 40.61
CA TYR A 842 -7.25 30.41 41.67
C TYR A 842 -5.81 30.42 41.16
N LEU A 843 -5.58 30.79 39.91
CA LEU A 843 -4.34 31.51 39.59
C LEU A 843 -4.68 32.99 39.82
N PRO A 844 -3.79 33.81 40.44
CA PRO A 844 -4.04 35.24 40.51
C PRO A 844 -4.42 35.68 39.10
N ASN A 845 -5.49 36.46 38.96
CA ASN A 845 -5.81 37.13 37.71
C ASN A 845 -4.61 38.01 37.37
N ALA A 846 -3.59 37.42 36.77
CA ALA A 846 -2.64 38.07 35.92
C ALA A 846 -3.52 38.58 34.78
N THR A 847 -4.16 39.73 35.03
CA THR A 847 -4.45 40.67 33.96
C THR A 847 -3.15 40.68 33.18
N PRO A 848 -3.13 40.20 31.92
CA PRO A 848 -1.91 40.14 31.17
C PRO A 848 -1.38 41.56 31.22
N VAL A 849 -0.28 41.77 31.94
CA VAL A 849 0.44 43.03 31.85
C VAL A 849 0.66 43.12 30.36
N GLN A 850 0.01 44.09 29.71
CA GLN A 850 0.32 44.40 28.33
C GLN A 850 1.74 44.92 28.40
N ILE A 851 2.70 44.00 28.36
CA ILE A 851 4.06 44.30 27.99
C ILE A 851 3.85 44.81 26.57
N GLN A 852 3.82 46.14 26.42
CA GLN A 852 3.94 46.79 25.13
C GLN A 852 5.30 46.35 24.62
N ARG A 853 5.37 45.19 23.97
CA ARG A 853 6.58 44.71 23.32
C ARG A 853 6.89 45.75 22.25
N PRO A 854 7.95 46.55 22.41
CA PRO A 854 8.40 47.37 21.32
C PRO A 854 8.75 46.41 20.19
N SER A 855 8.22 46.68 19.02
CA SER A 855 8.29 45.84 17.84
C SER A 855 9.69 45.24 17.57
N ASN A 856 9.69 43.90 17.43
CA ASN A 856 10.48 43.10 16.48
C ASN A 856 11.90 42.63 16.84
N SER A 857 12.35 42.64 18.10
CA SER A 857 13.62 41.96 18.45
C SER A 857 13.68 41.47 19.90
N LEU A 858 14.09 40.21 20.11
CA LEU A 858 14.43 39.65 21.43
C LEU A 858 15.53 40.45 22.15
N VAL A 859 16.33 41.22 21.41
CA VAL A 859 17.45 42.01 21.95
C VAL A 859 16.96 43.26 22.67
N SER A 860 15.83 43.86 22.26
CA SER A 860 15.26 45.02 22.98
C SER A 860 14.58 44.64 24.30
N ASP A 861 14.28 43.36 24.50
CA ASP A 861 13.68 42.86 25.74
C ASP A 861 14.74 42.60 26.84
N LEU A 862 16.05 42.62 26.51
CA LEU A 862 17.14 42.45 27.47
C LEU A 862 17.20 43.54 28.55
N SER A 863 16.57 44.70 28.31
CA SER A 863 16.48 45.81 29.27
C SER A 863 15.24 45.77 30.17
N LEU A 864 14.37 44.77 30.03
CA LEU A 864 13.19 44.62 30.89
C LEU A 864 13.60 44.07 32.26
N GLU A 865 13.26 44.79 33.32
CA GLU A 865 13.46 44.28 34.67
C GLU A 865 12.55 43.08 34.93
N ILE A 866 13.12 42.02 35.51
CA ILE A 866 12.36 40.83 35.92
C ILE A 866 11.30 41.26 36.94
N PRO A 867 10.01 40.93 36.75
CA PRO A 867 8.95 41.28 37.69
C PRO A 867 9.24 40.81 39.12
N GLU A 868 8.86 41.61 40.11
CA GLU A 868 9.11 41.33 41.53
C GLU A 868 8.55 39.97 41.96
N LEU A 869 7.34 39.63 41.51
CA LEU A 869 6.70 38.32 41.76
C LEU A 869 7.53 37.15 41.22
N ALA A 870 8.16 37.29 40.05
CA ALA A 870 9.01 36.25 39.49
C ALA A 870 10.31 36.09 40.28
N ARG A 871 10.88 37.20 40.79
CA ARG A 871 12.04 37.15 41.71
C ARG A 871 11.68 36.48 43.03
N GLU A 872 10.48 36.72 43.56
CA GLU A 872 10.01 36.15 44.82
C GLU A 872 9.68 34.65 44.72
N LEU A 873 9.06 34.21 43.61
CA LEU A 873 8.64 32.82 43.43
C LEU A 873 9.75 31.91 42.89
N ILE A 874 10.53 32.38 41.90
CA ILE A 874 11.56 31.56 41.24
C ILE A 874 12.92 31.68 41.95
N GLY A 875 13.16 32.81 42.62
CA GLY A 875 14.32 33.00 43.49
C GLY A 875 15.68 32.90 42.77
N SER A 876 16.63 32.23 43.43
CA SER A 876 18.03 32.13 43.00
C SER A 876 18.24 31.34 41.70
N TYR A 877 17.25 30.55 41.27
CA TYR A 877 17.32 29.81 40.01
C TYR A 877 17.41 30.73 38.78
N LEU A 878 16.87 31.95 38.87
CA LEU A 878 17.01 32.96 37.81
C LEU A 878 18.47 33.31 37.55
N ALA A 879 19.29 33.42 38.60
CA ALA A 879 20.72 33.67 38.47
C ALA A 879 21.46 32.46 37.86
N SER A 880 21.03 31.24 38.21
CA SER A 880 21.55 30.01 37.59
C SER A 880 21.22 29.93 36.10
N ALA A 881 20.00 30.32 35.71
CA ALA A 881 19.58 30.39 34.31
C ALA A 881 20.33 31.46 33.53
N GLU A 882 20.57 32.63 34.12
CA GLU A 882 21.40 33.68 33.55
C GLU A 882 22.83 33.19 33.33
N LEU A 883 23.44 32.57 34.35
CA LEU A 883 24.78 32.02 34.26
C LEU A 883 24.88 30.93 33.18
N LEU A 884 23.88 30.05 33.06
CA LEU A 884 23.82 29.05 31.99
C LEU A 884 23.78 29.71 30.61
N GLY A 885 23.00 30.78 30.44
CA GLY A 885 22.97 31.57 29.22
C GLY A 885 24.33 32.18 28.87
N GLN A 886 25.00 32.76 29.86
CA GLN A 886 26.37 33.30 29.71
C GLN A 886 27.36 32.22 29.27
N ARG A 887 27.36 31.06 29.94
CA ARG A 887 28.25 29.93 29.58
C ARG A 887 27.95 29.36 28.20
N THR A 888 26.69 29.33 27.79
CA THR A 888 26.30 28.91 26.44
C THR A 888 26.81 29.90 25.39
N ALA A 889 26.73 31.20 25.65
CA ALA A 889 27.28 32.23 24.76
C ALA A 889 28.81 32.15 24.66
N GLU A 890 29.51 31.95 25.77
CA GLU A 890 30.96 31.71 25.79
C GLU A 890 31.36 30.49 24.95
N LEU A 891 30.59 29.40 25.04
CA LEU A 891 30.78 28.21 24.21
C LEU A 891 30.63 28.53 22.72
N HIS A 892 29.57 29.24 22.32
CA HIS A 892 29.39 29.65 20.91
C HIS A 892 30.53 30.53 20.40
N LEU A 893 31.02 31.48 21.21
CA LEU A 893 32.18 32.31 20.88
C LEU A 893 33.45 31.49 20.71
N ALA A 894 33.66 30.49 21.57
CA ALA A 894 34.79 29.59 21.47
C ALA A 894 34.73 28.73 20.20
N LEU A 895 33.57 28.15 19.88
CA LEU A 895 33.40 27.30 18.69
C LEU A 895 33.61 28.10 17.39
N GLY A 896 33.12 29.35 17.33
CA GLY A 896 33.30 30.21 16.15
C GLY A 896 34.67 30.91 16.05
N SER A 897 35.62 30.63 16.95
CA SER A 897 36.90 31.35 17.01
C SER A 897 37.92 30.90 15.95
N ASP A 898 37.78 29.69 15.41
CA ASP A 898 38.71 29.11 14.44
C ASP A 898 38.19 29.27 13.01
N THR A 899 38.44 30.45 12.44
CA THR A 899 38.04 30.79 11.06
C THR A 899 38.80 30.03 9.97
N GLN A 900 39.85 29.28 10.31
CA GLN A 900 40.65 28.50 9.35
C GLN A 900 40.20 27.05 9.25
N ASN A 901 39.55 26.52 10.29
CA ASN A 901 38.95 25.19 10.24
C ASN A 901 37.53 25.29 9.64
N PRO A 902 37.27 24.78 8.42
CA PRO A 902 35.96 24.89 7.79
C PRO A 902 34.83 24.26 8.61
N ASP A 903 35.11 23.25 9.43
CA ASP A 903 34.10 22.57 10.27
C ASP A 903 33.65 23.44 11.47
N PHE A 904 34.42 24.46 11.84
CA PHE A 904 34.15 25.39 12.94
C PHE A 904 34.07 26.87 12.49
N ALA A 905 34.27 27.13 11.20
CA ALA A 905 34.21 28.47 10.65
C ALA A 905 32.75 28.98 10.69
N PRO A 906 32.50 30.20 11.19
CA PRO A 906 31.15 30.76 11.21
C PRO A 906 30.56 30.86 9.79
N GLU A 907 29.41 30.23 9.58
CA GLU A 907 28.67 30.35 8.32
C GLU A 907 27.69 31.53 8.33
N ASN A 908 27.43 32.09 7.14
CA ASN A 908 26.47 33.18 6.99
C ASN A 908 25.04 32.69 7.29
N PHE A 909 24.37 33.32 8.25
CA PHE A 909 22.97 33.04 8.59
C PHE A 909 21.99 33.63 7.56
N THR A 910 22.00 33.09 6.35
CA THR A 910 21.23 33.58 5.20
C THR A 910 19.71 33.46 5.41
N SER A 911 18.94 34.21 4.61
CA SER A 911 17.47 34.14 4.61
C SER A 911 16.93 32.75 4.26
N PHE A 912 17.63 31.99 3.40
CA PHE A 912 17.30 30.60 3.10
C PHE A 912 17.51 29.68 4.31
N TYR A 913 18.61 29.87 5.04
CA TYR A 913 18.89 29.09 6.24
C TYR A 913 17.88 29.41 7.36
N GLN A 914 17.56 30.69 7.57
CA GLN A 914 16.49 31.13 8.48
C GLN A 914 15.15 30.47 8.16
N ARG A 915 14.78 30.42 6.87
CA ARG A 915 13.54 29.78 6.43
C ARG A 915 13.55 28.27 6.62
N SER A 916 14.70 27.63 6.42
CA SER A 916 14.89 26.19 6.69
C SER A 916 14.67 25.87 8.18
N ILE A 917 15.35 26.61 9.08
CA ILE A 917 15.19 26.44 10.54
C ILE A 917 13.74 26.70 10.96
N TYR A 918 13.11 27.76 10.45
CA TYR A 918 11.70 28.04 10.74
C TYR A 918 10.77 26.88 10.33
N GLN A 919 10.96 26.32 9.13
CA GLN A 919 10.15 25.18 8.68
C GLN A 919 10.40 23.93 9.51
N GLN A 920 11.66 23.65 9.86
CA GLN A 920 12.01 22.52 10.73
C GLN A 920 11.38 22.66 12.12
N MET A 921 11.52 23.82 12.77
CA MET A 921 10.95 24.09 14.09
C MET A 921 9.42 24.04 14.06
N ARG A 922 8.78 24.61 13.02
CA ARG A 922 7.32 24.54 12.84
C ARG A 922 6.84 23.11 12.66
N ASN A 923 7.53 22.31 11.86
CA ASN A 923 7.19 20.90 11.65
C ASN A 923 7.36 20.07 12.93
N LEU A 924 8.45 20.29 13.67
CA LEU A 924 8.70 19.63 14.95
C LEU A 924 7.61 20.01 15.97
N ALA A 925 7.35 21.31 16.15
CA ALA A 925 6.29 21.78 17.06
C ALA A 925 4.92 21.21 16.67
N GLY A 926 4.58 21.19 15.38
CA GLY A 926 3.35 20.58 14.89
C GLY A 926 3.24 19.11 15.26
N ARG A 927 4.30 18.32 15.03
CA ARG A 927 4.33 16.89 15.39
C ARG A 927 4.24 16.66 16.90
N THR A 928 5.05 17.37 17.70
CA THR A 928 5.12 17.17 19.15
C THR A 928 3.82 17.62 19.85
N LEU A 929 3.22 18.73 19.44
CA LEU A 929 1.94 19.18 20.01
C LEU A 929 0.78 18.24 19.64
N LEU A 930 0.78 17.67 18.43
CA LEU A 930 -0.16 16.63 18.05
C LEU A 930 0.02 15.35 18.88
N LEU A 931 1.27 14.94 19.12
CA LEU A 931 1.58 13.79 19.97
C LEU A 931 1.15 14.02 21.42
N LEU A 932 1.46 15.19 21.98
CA LEU A 932 1.02 15.60 23.31
C LEU A 932 -0.51 15.56 23.41
N LYS A 933 -1.21 16.12 22.42
CA LYS A 933 -2.68 16.10 22.37
C LYS A 933 -3.25 14.67 22.36
N LYS A 934 -2.59 13.74 21.67
CA LYS A 934 -2.98 12.32 21.62
C LYS A 934 -2.74 11.58 22.93
N ARG A 935 -1.68 11.93 23.67
CA ARG A 935 -1.29 11.24 24.92
C ARG A 935 -1.68 11.98 26.20
N LEU A 936 -2.31 13.14 26.09
CA LEU A 936 -2.65 13.99 27.24
C LEU A 936 -3.48 13.25 28.31
N SER A 937 -4.39 12.38 27.90
CA SER A 937 -5.24 11.58 28.79
C SER A 937 -4.53 10.41 29.47
N GLN A 938 -3.28 10.12 29.09
CA GLN A 938 -2.44 9.03 29.61
C GLN A 938 -1.25 9.54 30.41
N LEU A 939 -1.07 10.86 30.52
CA LEU A 939 -0.06 11.47 31.36
C LEU A 939 -0.62 11.63 32.79
N PRO A 940 0.19 11.37 33.83
CA PRO A 940 -0.25 11.40 35.24
C PRO A 940 -0.65 12.79 35.72
#